data_AF-A0A545VAA9-F1
#
_entry.id   AF-A0A545VAA9-F1
#
_cell.length_a   1.000
_cell.length_b   1.000
_cell.length_c   1.000
_cell.angle_alpha   90.00
_cell.angle_beta   90.00
_cell.angle_gamma   90.00
#
_symmetry.space_group_name_H-M   'P 1'
#
loop_
_entity.id
_entity.type
_entity.pdbx_description
1 polymer ?
#
loop_
_entity_poly.entity_id
_entity_poly.type
_entity_poly.pdbx_seq_one_letter_code
_entity_poly.pdbx_strand_id
1 'polypeptide(L)'
;MARKSKTAAKPTTAPESDQYGMTLSRQRLEREGFQPQAWSHTGTRETIDSWAAMVMRQTRDESTVRMTRAFLFLRERPHLKQDEASKFETLITSQSVGPLIISHVFATGHKSALHLALASKKIWAILAASVNYFDFYAGRLQNLGPTCVFISTTPEFTRQEMMATRLTDPYGLRSATPCTDWHNAAITREEDIISTLYMVRKRLGLGADAGFLERIFEPPILAAIRAVEDLQNIFKANQFTSLSSRHVFEPQMIYAATRLQLLLIKLFHHRKNTQVLHFHQTPFLDRRILAIVLRSSPHVTMLGVYNCPLIHFADLVPLLDLIHEINDERKRKDEPLISAFDFYPSFHRGLTGPEGRRPTYGLTADSADLDIVQRGIYAILLKSFLKSQQMQLGLLFEPGQALKAFLFRLPNPPLSIPTFFDGLCRYLEKGASVIQKRQALFDLTKPIRLGLEPSLDDERWYWQEMGSYLPFCSSCGYEMLNELFPAGTRHANPHRRICAACALQDLLDREPHDMRDWKVGLLAKLMPEWDGLIFNKDAPTGSHTGPESDLMRLQETATLRTEPSPLFINEEGNLTARRHAIQRLRDNKYPADSLQNLPSLRDLTTDAAYDQCWANLFNHCNRADIYARARQRVHAEWRKNWGPSEFPHDCYGEVWRRRKHEREVQSFNYTTAVQLHVIVREKGW
;
A
#
# COMPACT_ATOMS: atom_id res chain seq x y z
N MET A 1 -7.55 9.90 -39.51
CA MET A 1 -6.37 9.46 -38.75
C MET A 1 -5.42 8.81 -39.73
N ALA A 2 -4.35 9.50 -40.12
CA ALA A 2 -3.30 8.89 -40.92
C ALA A 2 -2.54 7.91 -40.02
N ARG A 3 -2.71 6.61 -40.27
CA ARG A 3 -1.83 5.56 -39.75
C ARG A 3 -0.40 5.94 -40.11
N LYS A 4 0.40 6.40 -39.15
CA LYS A 4 1.85 6.18 -39.26
C LYS A 4 2.06 4.70 -38.97
N SER A 5 1.82 3.87 -39.98
CA SER A 5 2.35 2.51 -39.99
C SER A 5 3.86 2.65 -39.89
N LYS A 6 4.46 2.09 -38.83
CA LYS A 6 5.82 1.55 -38.99
C LYS A 6 5.75 0.70 -40.26
N THR A 7 6.60 0.98 -41.24
CA THR A 7 6.71 0.23 -42.49
C THR A 7 6.57 -1.25 -42.21
N ALA A 8 5.42 -1.81 -42.58
CA ALA A 8 5.13 -3.22 -42.40
C ALA A 8 6.08 -3.96 -43.33
N ALA A 9 7.07 -4.64 -42.74
CA ALA A 9 7.75 -5.70 -43.45
C ALA A 9 6.67 -6.69 -43.92
N LYS A 10 6.71 -7.03 -45.21
CA LYS A 10 5.81 -7.98 -45.88
C LYS A 10 5.69 -9.23 -45.00
N PRO A 11 4.48 -9.74 -44.67
CA PRO A 11 4.35 -10.91 -43.85
C PRO A 11 4.85 -12.11 -44.65
N THR A 12 6.08 -12.54 -44.37
CA THR A 12 6.52 -13.89 -44.69
C THR A 12 5.61 -14.82 -43.90
N THR A 13 4.75 -15.57 -44.59
CA THR A 13 3.95 -16.64 -44.02
C THR A 13 4.89 -17.66 -43.39
N ALA A 14 5.09 -17.52 -42.08
CA ALA A 14 5.75 -18.54 -41.27
C ALA A 14 4.90 -19.83 -41.31
N PRO A 15 5.52 -21.01 -41.32
CA PRO A 15 4.79 -22.28 -41.34
C PRO A 15 3.84 -22.39 -40.15
N GLU A 16 2.70 -23.08 -40.34
CA GLU A 16 1.63 -23.27 -39.34
C GLU A 16 2.09 -23.96 -38.03
N SER A 17 3.35 -24.41 -37.92
CA SER A 17 3.89 -25.14 -36.76
C SER A 17 4.42 -24.27 -35.60
N ASP A 18 4.37 -22.94 -35.70
CA ASP A 18 5.03 -22.01 -34.75
C ASP A 18 4.07 -21.17 -33.87
N GLN A 19 2.77 -21.50 -33.79
CA GLN A 19 1.83 -20.72 -32.97
C GLN A 19 2.04 -20.98 -31.47
N TYR A 20 2.63 -20.00 -30.78
CA TYR A 20 2.81 -20.03 -29.32
C TYR A 20 1.53 -19.63 -28.58
N GLY A 21 0.81 -20.62 -28.07
CA GLY A 21 -0.43 -20.45 -27.31
C GLY A 21 -0.36 -20.91 -25.85
N MET A 22 -1.54 -21.04 -25.22
CA MET A 22 -1.68 -21.42 -23.81
C MET A 22 -1.03 -22.79 -23.51
N THR A 23 -1.23 -23.77 -24.39
CA THR A 23 -0.66 -25.12 -24.24
C THR A 23 0.87 -25.11 -24.28
N LEU A 24 1.48 -24.42 -25.25
CA LEU A 24 2.93 -24.34 -25.37
C LEU A 24 3.54 -23.50 -24.23
N SER A 25 2.86 -22.44 -23.79
CA SER A 25 3.23 -21.67 -22.60
C SER A 25 3.29 -22.54 -21.34
N ARG A 26 2.26 -23.38 -21.13
CA ARG A 26 2.20 -24.33 -20.03
C ARG A 26 3.30 -25.39 -20.11
N GLN A 27 3.46 -26.05 -21.26
CA GLN A 27 4.50 -27.07 -21.46
C GLN A 27 5.90 -26.49 -21.22
N ARG A 28 6.14 -25.25 -21.66
CA ARG A 28 7.39 -24.53 -21.39
C ARG A 28 7.62 -24.35 -19.90
N LEU A 29 6.62 -23.83 -19.16
CA LEU A 29 6.73 -23.64 -17.71
C LEU A 29 6.91 -24.96 -16.94
N GLU A 30 6.28 -26.05 -17.39
CA GLU A 30 6.45 -27.38 -16.79
C GLU A 30 7.86 -27.95 -17.06
N ARG A 31 8.44 -27.67 -18.22
CA ARG A 31 9.78 -28.15 -18.62
C ARG A 31 10.92 -27.33 -18.01
N GLU A 32 10.80 -26.00 -18.07
CA GLU A 32 11.90 -25.07 -17.78
C GLU A 32 11.76 -24.37 -16.44
N GLY A 33 10.56 -24.38 -15.84
CA GLY A 33 10.29 -23.64 -14.61
C GLY A 33 10.24 -22.13 -14.83
N PHE A 34 10.51 -21.39 -13.76
CA PHE A 34 10.60 -19.93 -13.78
C PHE A 34 12.05 -19.45 -13.83
N GLN A 35 12.28 -18.30 -14.46
CA GLN A 35 13.57 -17.61 -14.35
C GLN A 35 13.97 -17.39 -12.86
N PRO A 36 15.23 -17.65 -12.45
CA PRO A 36 15.64 -17.53 -11.04
C PRO A 36 15.47 -16.12 -10.45
N GLN A 37 15.56 -15.09 -11.30
CA GLN A 37 15.33 -13.70 -10.90
C GLN A 37 13.83 -13.37 -10.77
N ALA A 38 12.96 -14.14 -11.43
CA ALA A 38 11.54 -13.89 -11.44
C ALA A 38 10.85 -14.38 -10.16
N TRP A 39 11.25 -15.55 -9.65
CA TRP A 39 10.57 -16.20 -8.51
C TRP A 39 11.50 -17.07 -7.67
N SER A 40 11.15 -17.28 -6.39
CA SER A 40 11.97 -18.06 -5.45
C SER A 40 11.84 -19.57 -5.61
N HIS A 41 10.69 -20.06 -6.07
CA HIS A 41 10.47 -21.48 -6.36
C HIS A 41 10.89 -21.78 -7.79
N THR A 42 11.53 -22.92 -8.01
CA THR A 42 12.02 -23.32 -9.35
C THR A 42 10.92 -23.99 -10.18
N GLY A 43 9.93 -24.60 -9.53
CA GLY A 43 8.85 -25.35 -10.18
C GLY A 43 7.44 -24.78 -10.04
N THR A 44 6.58 -25.10 -11.02
CA THR A 44 5.14 -24.77 -11.01
C THR A 44 4.41 -25.48 -9.87
N ARG A 45 4.67 -26.77 -9.66
CA ARG A 45 4.05 -27.58 -8.59
C ARG A 45 4.38 -27.07 -7.21
N GLU A 46 5.65 -26.79 -6.94
CA GLU A 46 6.10 -26.21 -5.66
C GLU A 46 5.39 -24.88 -5.37
N THR A 47 5.21 -24.05 -6.39
CA THR A 47 4.49 -22.77 -6.26
C THR A 47 3.03 -22.96 -5.92
N ILE A 48 2.34 -23.91 -6.57
CA ILE A 48 0.94 -24.23 -6.28
C ILE A 48 0.78 -24.80 -4.87
N ASP A 49 1.63 -25.76 -4.49
CA ASP A 49 1.57 -26.41 -3.17
C ASP A 49 1.85 -25.40 -2.04
N SER A 50 2.84 -24.52 -2.23
CA SER A 50 3.15 -23.42 -1.30
C SER A 50 2.00 -22.42 -1.19
N TRP A 51 1.36 -22.09 -2.31
CA TRP A 51 0.21 -21.19 -2.33
C TRP A 51 -1.00 -21.79 -1.61
N ALA A 52 -1.30 -23.08 -1.87
CA ALA A 52 -2.36 -23.81 -1.19
C ALA A 52 -2.11 -23.86 0.32
N ALA A 53 -0.88 -24.16 0.76
CA ALA A 53 -0.51 -24.15 2.17
C ALA A 53 -0.63 -22.76 2.81
N MET A 54 -0.37 -21.68 2.06
CA MET A 54 -0.56 -20.31 2.51
C MET A 54 -2.04 -19.95 2.65
N VAL A 55 -2.88 -20.27 1.65
CA VAL A 55 -4.33 -20.05 1.70
C VAL A 55 -4.95 -20.80 2.87
N MET A 56 -4.59 -22.07 3.06
CA MET A 56 -5.10 -22.87 4.18
C MET A 56 -4.76 -22.24 5.54
N ARG A 57 -3.52 -21.74 5.71
CA ARG A 57 -3.12 -21.00 6.93
C ARG A 57 -3.92 -19.71 7.13
N GLN A 58 -4.16 -18.95 6.07
CA GLN A 58 -4.96 -17.71 6.14
C GLN A 58 -6.44 -17.99 6.50
N THR A 59 -7.02 -19.07 5.98
CA THR A 59 -8.42 -19.43 6.23
C THR A 59 -8.68 -20.01 7.62
N ARG A 60 -7.67 -20.59 8.29
CA ARG A 60 -7.82 -21.22 9.62
C ARG A 60 -7.83 -20.23 10.79
N ASP A 61 -7.76 -18.92 10.53
CA ASP A 61 -7.69 -17.85 11.54
C ASP A 61 -6.66 -18.15 12.65
N GLU A 62 -5.52 -18.74 12.27
CA GLU A 62 -4.36 -18.96 13.14
C GLU A 62 -3.66 -17.60 13.39
N SER A 63 -4.37 -16.73 14.11
CA SER A 63 -3.99 -15.38 14.52
C SER A 63 -3.06 -15.37 15.75
N THR A 64 -2.24 -16.41 15.92
CA THR A 64 -1.41 -16.60 17.11
C THR A 64 -0.12 -15.78 17.09
N VAL A 65 0.29 -15.32 15.91
CA VAL A 65 1.54 -14.57 15.70
C VAL A 65 1.25 -13.07 15.71
N ARG A 66 1.20 -12.47 16.92
CA ARG A 66 1.00 -11.02 17.11
C ARG A 66 2.31 -10.30 17.39
N MET A 67 2.54 -9.17 16.71
CA MET A 67 3.74 -8.34 16.88
C MET A 67 3.69 -7.60 18.21
N THR A 68 4.78 -7.63 19.00
CA THR A 68 4.86 -7.00 20.33
C THR A 68 5.84 -5.82 20.36
N ARG A 69 6.01 -5.19 21.54
CA ARG A 69 6.84 -4.00 21.84
C ARG A 69 8.32 -4.06 21.46
N ALA A 70 8.82 -5.15 20.90
CA ALA A 70 10.25 -5.32 20.68
C ALA A 70 10.56 -5.79 19.26
N PHE A 71 9.77 -5.35 18.28
CA PHE A 71 9.94 -5.69 16.86
C PHE A 71 9.71 -7.20 16.53
N LEU A 72 9.84 -8.07 17.54
CA LEU A 72 10.22 -9.48 17.37
C LEU A 72 9.65 -10.44 18.42
N PHE A 73 8.94 -10.02 19.50
CA PHE A 73 8.12 -11.05 20.14
C PHE A 73 6.90 -11.29 19.26
N LEU A 74 6.79 -12.54 18.86
CA LEU A 74 5.52 -13.21 18.69
C LEU A 74 5.03 -13.52 20.12
N ARG A 75 3.77 -13.22 20.42
CA ARG A 75 3.18 -13.50 21.75
C ARG A 75 3.30 -14.98 22.14
N GLU A 76 3.29 -15.87 21.15
CA GLU A 76 3.80 -17.23 21.32
C GLU A 76 5.31 -17.17 21.33
N ARG A 77 5.91 -17.36 22.51
CA ARG A 77 7.34 -17.64 22.62
C ARG A 77 7.62 -18.79 21.65
N PRO A 78 8.42 -18.61 20.58
CA PRO A 78 8.92 -19.78 19.88
C PRO A 78 9.60 -20.66 20.94
N HIS A 79 9.35 -21.97 20.89
CA HIS A 79 10.08 -22.94 21.71
C HIS A 79 11.53 -22.98 21.23
N LEU A 80 12.29 -21.93 21.53
CA LEU A 80 13.69 -21.77 21.17
C LEU A 80 14.51 -22.61 22.14
N LYS A 81 15.38 -23.45 21.59
CA LYS A 81 16.33 -24.24 22.36
C LYS A 81 17.23 -23.29 23.16
N GLN A 82 17.42 -23.58 24.45
CA GLN A 82 18.53 -23.02 25.22
C GLN A 82 19.80 -23.77 24.80
N ASP A 83 20.42 -23.34 23.71
CA ASP A 83 21.73 -23.86 23.31
C ASP A 83 22.86 -23.00 23.90
N GLU A 84 24.03 -23.61 24.08
CA GLU A 84 25.26 -22.94 24.51
C GLU A 84 25.58 -21.72 23.62
N ALA A 85 26.16 -20.68 24.22
CA ALA A 85 26.44 -19.42 23.54
C ALA A 85 27.28 -19.66 22.28
N SER A 86 26.65 -19.51 21.10
CA SER A 86 27.36 -19.69 19.84
C SER A 86 28.45 -18.62 19.70
N LYS A 87 29.56 -18.95 19.03
CA LYS A 87 30.64 -18.00 18.72
C LYS A 87 30.13 -16.73 18.01
N PHE A 88 29.03 -16.85 17.28
CA PHE A 88 28.36 -15.74 16.60
C PHE A 88 27.67 -14.77 17.56
N GLU A 89 27.09 -15.25 18.67
CA GLU A 89 26.53 -14.37 19.69
C GLU A 89 27.61 -13.46 20.29
N THR A 90 28.79 -14.02 20.58
CA THR A 90 29.94 -13.24 21.08
C THR A 90 30.36 -12.15 20.10
N LEU A 91 30.37 -12.47 18.80
CA LEU A 91 30.68 -11.51 17.74
C LEU A 91 29.65 -10.37 17.65
N ILE A 92 28.35 -10.69 17.70
CA ILE A 92 27.27 -9.70 17.67
C ILE A 92 27.27 -8.82 18.94
N THR A 93 27.70 -9.35 20.09
CA THR A 93 27.83 -8.55 21.32
C THR A 93 29.06 -7.66 21.35
N SER A 94 30.01 -7.82 20.42
CA SER A 94 31.20 -6.99 20.36
C SER A 94 30.83 -5.52 20.09
N GLN A 95 31.33 -4.59 20.91
CA GLN A 95 30.98 -3.17 20.78
C GLN A 95 31.41 -2.55 19.44
N SER A 96 32.49 -3.04 18.83
CA SER A 96 33.02 -2.51 17.57
C SER A 96 32.39 -3.16 16.33
N VAL A 97 32.14 -4.47 16.38
CA VAL A 97 31.70 -5.25 15.20
C VAL A 97 30.19 -5.48 15.21
N GLY A 98 29.61 -5.69 16.38
CA GLY A 98 28.19 -5.97 16.58
C GLY A 98 27.27 -4.95 15.91
N PRO A 99 27.44 -3.64 16.16
CA PRO A 99 26.59 -2.62 15.56
C PRO A 99 26.65 -2.58 14.03
N LEU A 100 27.81 -2.90 13.45
CA LEU A 100 28.00 -2.99 11.99
C LEU A 100 27.26 -4.20 11.42
N ILE A 101 27.39 -5.37 12.06
CA ILE A 101 26.65 -6.58 11.66
C ILE A 101 25.14 -6.33 11.73
N ILE A 102 24.66 -5.75 12.83
CA ILE A 102 23.23 -5.47 13.02
C ILE A 102 22.74 -4.49 11.95
N SER A 103 23.48 -3.40 11.72
CA SER A 103 23.12 -2.43 10.67
C SER A 103 23.06 -3.08 9.29
N HIS A 104 24.00 -3.97 8.98
CA HIS A 104 24.00 -4.74 7.74
C HIS A 104 22.79 -5.69 7.64
N VAL A 105 22.47 -6.44 8.70
CA VAL A 105 21.31 -7.35 8.73
C VAL A 105 20.03 -6.58 8.46
N PHE A 106 19.81 -5.45 9.14
CA PHE A 106 18.64 -4.62 8.90
C PHE A 106 18.63 -4.02 7.49
N ALA A 107 19.78 -3.63 6.95
CA ALA A 107 19.90 -3.14 5.58
C ALA A 107 19.58 -4.21 4.52
N THR A 108 19.62 -5.51 4.85
CA THR A 108 19.19 -6.60 3.93
C THR A 108 17.68 -6.88 3.93
N GLY A 109 16.88 -6.10 4.68
CA GLY A 109 15.42 -6.23 4.73
C GLY A 109 14.90 -6.79 6.06
N HIS A 110 13.60 -6.62 6.30
CA HIS A 110 12.99 -7.02 7.58
C HIS A 110 13.03 -8.53 7.84
N LYS A 111 13.00 -9.35 6.78
CA LYS A 111 12.94 -10.80 6.91
C LYS A 111 14.25 -11.35 7.48
N SER A 112 15.39 -10.82 7.05
CA SER A 112 16.70 -11.15 7.61
C SER A 112 16.78 -10.80 9.09
N ALA A 113 16.32 -9.59 9.45
CA ALA A 113 16.26 -9.16 10.85
C ALA A 113 15.34 -10.07 11.69
N LEU A 114 14.18 -10.46 11.15
CA LEU A 114 13.24 -11.37 11.81
C LEU A 114 13.83 -12.78 11.96
N HIS A 115 14.44 -13.34 10.92
CA HIS A 115 15.07 -14.66 10.99
C HIS A 115 16.21 -14.70 12.01
N LEU A 116 17.06 -13.67 12.03
CA LEU A 116 18.14 -13.57 13.00
C LEU A 116 17.58 -13.50 14.44
N ALA A 117 16.54 -12.69 14.65
CA ALA A 117 15.88 -12.60 15.93
C ALA A 117 15.22 -13.91 16.41
N LEU A 118 14.69 -14.70 15.47
CA LEU A 118 14.08 -16.00 15.77
C LEU A 118 15.14 -17.10 16.01
N ALA A 119 16.42 -16.84 15.79
CA ALA A 119 17.47 -17.85 15.98
C ALA A 119 17.73 -18.18 17.46
N SER A 120 17.79 -17.17 18.34
CA SER A 120 17.95 -17.37 19.79
C SER A 120 17.35 -16.22 20.60
N LYS A 121 16.94 -16.50 21.85
CA LYS A 121 16.43 -15.48 22.78
C LYS A 121 17.48 -14.43 23.12
N LYS A 122 18.77 -14.80 23.11
CA LYS A 122 19.87 -13.88 23.43
C LYS A 122 20.17 -12.96 22.25
N ILE A 123 20.24 -13.48 21.03
CA ILE A 123 20.35 -12.67 19.80
C ILE A 123 19.20 -11.67 19.72
N TRP A 124 17.98 -12.11 20.00
CA TRP A 124 16.81 -11.25 20.09
C TRP A 124 17.02 -10.07 21.05
N ALA A 125 17.49 -10.32 22.28
CA ALA A 125 17.70 -9.27 23.27
C ALA A 125 18.79 -8.29 22.83
N ILE A 126 19.84 -8.79 22.18
CA ILE A 126 20.92 -7.97 21.64
C ILE A 126 20.39 -7.07 20.52
N LEU A 127 19.62 -7.61 19.57
CA LEU A 127 19.03 -6.82 18.49
C LEU A 127 18.15 -5.71 19.05
N ALA A 128 17.24 -6.04 19.98
CA ALA A 128 16.34 -5.07 20.58
C ALA A 128 17.10 -3.95 21.31
N ALA A 129 18.18 -4.27 22.03
CA ALA A 129 19.02 -3.30 22.74
C ALA A 129 19.92 -2.47 21.81
N SER A 130 20.20 -2.93 20.59
CA SER A 130 21.18 -2.27 19.70
C SER A 130 20.56 -1.27 18.72
N VAL A 131 19.27 -1.40 18.43
CA VAL A 131 18.57 -0.56 17.45
C VAL A 131 17.82 0.59 18.11
N ASN A 132 17.73 1.74 17.43
CA ASN A 132 16.88 2.83 17.88
C ASN A 132 15.42 2.47 17.60
N TYR A 133 14.71 2.06 18.65
CA TYR A 133 13.36 1.52 18.55
C TYR A 133 12.33 2.54 19.02
N PHE A 134 11.50 3.05 18.12
CA PHE A 134 10.37 3.90 18.48
C PHE A 134 9.11 3.06 18.67
N ASP A 135 8.70 2.91 19.94
CA ASP A 135 7.41 2.35 20.32
C ASP A 135 6.32 3.38 20.00
N PHE A 136 5.56 3.13 18.93
CA PHE A 136 4.60 4.11 18.44
C PHE A 136 3.55 4.44 19.49
N TYR A 137 2.98 3.43 20.16
CA TYR A 137 1.93 3.66 21.14
C TYR A 137 2.46 4.28 22.43
N ALA A 138 3.64 3.91 22.89
CA ALA A 138 4.24 4.58 24.04
C ALA A 138 4.70 6.01 23.71
N GLY A 139 4.93 6.33 22.43
CA GLY A 139 5.49 7.62 22.00
C GLY A 139 6.93 7.82 22.49
N ARG A 140 7.66 6.73 22.70
CA ARG A 140 8.98 6.73 23.32
C ARG A 140 9.98 6.06 22.40
N LEU A 141 11.10 6.75 22.17
CA LEU A 141 12.29 6.15 21.60
C LEU A 141 12.99 5.37 22.70
N GLN A 142 13.12 4.07 22.51
CA GLN A 142 13.85 3.15 23.37
C GLN A 142 15.20 2.85 22.72
N ASN A 143 16.18 2.59 23.58
CA ASN A 143 17.52 2.15 23.20
C ASN A 143 18.21 3.14 22.25
N LEU A 144 19.01 4.05 22.83
CA LEU A 144 19.95 4.88 22.08
C LEU A 144 21.16 4.04 21.67
N GLY A 145 20.87 2.96 20.93
CA GLY A 145 21.85 1.96 20.55
C GLY A 145 22.91 2.55 19.62
N PRO A 146 24.12 1.95 19.58
CA PRO A 146 25.21 2.44 18.74
C PRO A 146 24.98 2.23 17.23
N THR A 147 23.88 1.57 16.83
CA THR A 147 23.60 1.31 15.42
C THR A 147 23.00 2.53 14.73
N CYS A 148 23.18 2.59 13.41
CA CYS A 148 22.56 3.60 12.55
C CYS A 148 21.13 3.19 12.11
N VAL A 149 20.50 2.26 12.84
CA VAL A 149 19.17 1.73 12.50
C VAL A 149 18.11 2.46 13.33
N PHE A 150 17.08 2.96 12.67
CA PHE A 150 15.88 3.52 13.29
C PHE A 150 14.65 2.72 12.85
N ILE A 151 13.87 2.26 13.81
CA ILE A 151 12.68 1.45 13.57
C ILE A 151 11.50 2.07 14.29
N SER A 152 10.45 2.41 13.56
CA SER A 152 9.13 2.69 14.13
C SER A 152 8.29 1.43 14.08
N THR A 153 7.66 1.06 15.18
CA THR A 153 6.80 -0.13 15.24
C THR A 153 5.59 0.10 16.11
N THR A 154 4.47 -0.46 15.67
CA THR A 154 3.20 -0.42 16.38
C THR A 154 2.88 -1.79 16.98
N PRO A 155 3.24 -2.04 18.25
CA PRO A 155 2.96 -3.31 18.90
C PRO A 155 1.46 -3.56 19.05
N GLU A 156 1.01 -4.79 18.78
CA GLU A 156 -0.38 -5.21 18.99
C GLU A 156 -0.62 -5.57 20.45
N PHE A 157 -1.54 -4.85 21.11
CA PHE A 157 -1.99 -5.16 22.46
C PHE A 157 -3.41 -5.69 22.44
N THR A 158 -3.75 -6.56 23.39
CA THR A 158 -5.16 -6.88 23.65
C THR A 158 -5.71 -5.92 24.67
N ARG A 159 -7.02 -5.72 24.62
CA ARG A 159 -7.70 -4.91 25.64
C ARG A 159 -7.52 -5.47 27.05
N GLN A 160 -7.42 -6.80 27.20
CA GLN A 160 -7.04 -7.42 28.48
C GLN A 160 -5.68 -6.94 28.99
N GLU A 161 -4.66 -6.84 28.12
CA GLU A 161 -3.34 -6.36 28.53
C GLU A 161 -3.33 -4.88 28.86
N MET A 162 -4.04 -4.07 28.06
CA MET A 162 -4.24 -2.65 28.35
C MET A 162 -4.88 -2.48 29.74
N MET A 163 -5.95 -3.24 30.04
CA MET A 163 -6.65 -3.18 31.32
C MET A 163 -5.86 -3.77 32.50
N ALA A 164 -5.09 -4.84 32.28
CA ALA A 164 -4.31 -5.47 33.33
C ALA A 164 -3.36 -4.47 34.00
N THR A 165 -2.74 -3.59 33.22
CA THR A 165 -1.85 -2.55 33.78
C THR A 165 -2.59 -1.54 34.67
N ARG A 166 -3.81 -1.14 34.31
CA ARG A 166 -4.66 -0.27 35.14
C ARG A 166 -5.04 -0.94 36.46
N LEU A 167 -5.22 -2.25 36.48
CA LEU A 167 -5.53 -3.01 37.70
C LEU A 167 -4.30 -3.20 38.59
N THR A 168 -3.10 -3.36 38.02
CA THR A 168 -1.87 -3.63 38.78
C THR A 168 -1.18 -2.38 39.32
N ASP A 169 -1.36 -1.23 38.66
CA ASP A 169 -0.78 0.06 39.06
C ASP A 169 -1.66 1.24 38.61
N PRO A 170 -2.86 1.42 39.18
CA PRO A 170 -3.84 2.42 38.74
C PRO A 170 -3.33 3.86 38.80
N TYR A 171 -2.35 4.13 39.65
CA TYR A 171 -1.80 5.46 39.90
C TYR A 171 -0.43 5.70 39.25
N GLY A 172 0.12 4.72 38.52
CA GLY A 172 1.45 4.84 37.92
C GLY A 172 2.58 4.98 38.95
N LEU A 173 2.34 4.58 40.21
CA LEU A 173 3.28 4.78 41.32
C LEU A 173 4.46 3.79 41.23
N ARG A 174 4.30 2.70 40.47
CA ARG A 174 5.39 1.76 40.20
C ARG A 174 6.17 2.26 38.99
N SER A 175 7.23 3.03 39.26
CA SER A 175 8.24 3.46 38.27
C SER A 175 8.84 2.31 37.43
N ALA A 176 8.67 1.06 37.90
CA ALA A 176 9.16 -0.15 37.27
C ALA A 176 8.27 -0.73 36.15
N THR A 177 7.07 -0.18 35.88
CA THR A 177 6.23 -0.62 34.75
C THR A 177 6.10 0.46 33.67
N PRO A 178 6.98 0.50 32.65
CA PRO A 178 6.96 1.48 31.55
C PRO A 178 5.71 1.44 30.63
N CYS A 179 4.65 0.75 31.05
CA CYS A 179 3.40 0.57 30.31
C CYS A 179 2.27 1.45 30.86
N THR A 180 2.26 1.75 32.16
CA THR A 180 1.07 2.25 32.85
C THR A 180 0.64 3.63 32.37
N ASP A 181 1.58 4.56 32.19
CA ASP A 181 1.26 5.95 31.83
C ASP A 181 0.49 6.06 30.51
N TRP A 182 0.98 5.39 29.46
CA TRP A 182 0.41 5.54 28.13
C TRP A 182 -0.83 4.65 27.96
N HIS A 183 -0.91 3.49 28.62
CA HIS A 183 -2.14 2.70 28.69
C HIS A 183 -3.25 3.53 29.34
N ASN A 184 -2.98 4.14 30.49
CA ASN A 184 -3.93 5.01 31.17
C ASN A 184 -4.32 6.20 30.28
N ALA A 185 -3.35 6.85 29.61
CA ALA A 185 -3.67 7.92 28.66
C ALA A 185 -4.61 7.47 27.52
N ALA A 186 -4.37 6.30 26.92
CA ALA A 186 -5.22 5.76 25.86
C ALA A 186 -6.63 5.41 26.35
N ILE A 187 -6.75 4.89 27.58
CA ILE A 187 -8.02 4.55 28.22
C ILE A 187 -8.79 5.82 28.58
N THR A 188 -8.15 6.80 29.23
CA THR A 188 -8.77 8.08 29.59
C THR A 188 -9.25 8.82 28.34
N ARG A 189 -8.49 8.80 27.23
CA ARG A 189 -8.96 9.39 25.96
C ARG A 189 -10.23 8.73 25.44
N GLU A 190 -10.35 7.41 25.53
CA GLU A 190 -11.59 6.70 25.19
C GLU A 190 -12.75 7.15 26.10
N GLU A 191 -12.50 7.26 27.41
CA GLU A 191 -13.50 7.72 28.39
C GLU A 191 -13.96 9.17 28.12
N ASP A 192 -13.04 10.06 27.73
CA ASP A 192 -13.33 11.44 27.36
C ASP A 192 -14.22 11.55 26.11
N ILE A 193 -13.93 10.73 25.09
CA ILE A 193 -14.73 10.68 23.85
C ILE A 193 -16.17 10.28 24.17
N ILE A 194 -16.33 9.23 24.99
CA ILE A 194 -17.64 8.70 25.37
C ILE A 194 -18.40 9.69 26.25
N SER A 195 -17.72 10.34 27.19
CA SER A 195 -18.30 11.39 28.04
C SER A 195 -18.76 12.58 27.19
N THR A 196 -17.94 13.00 26.21
CA THR A 196 -18.29 14.08 25.28
C THR A 196 -19.50 13.70 24.42
N LEU A 197 -19.53 12.49 23.87
CA LEU A 197 -20.65 11.96 23.11
C LEU A 197 -21.96 12.01 23.93
N TYR A 198 -21.92 11.52 25.17
CA TYR A 198 -23.07 11.58 26.08
C TYR A 198 -23.54 13.01 26.34
N MET A 199 -22.61 13.93 26.65
CA MET A 199 -22.94 15.32 26.97
C MET A 199 -23.54 16.06 25.78
N VAL A 200 -22.97 15.88 24.58
CA VAL A 200 -23.51 16.48 23.35
C VAL A 200 -24.89 15.91 23.03
N ARG A 201 -25.06 14.58 23.13
CA ARG A 201 -26.36 13.93 22.87
C ARG A 201 -27.44 14.38 23.85
N LYS A 202 -27.11 14.52 25.13
CA LYS A 202 -28.02 15.01 26.17
C LYS A 202 -28.46 16.44 25.89
N ARG A 203 -27.53 17.33 25.52
CA ARG A 203 -27.85 18.72 25.15
C ARG A 203 -28.76 18.82 23.93
N LEU A 204 -28.51 18.00 22.90
CA LEU A 204 -29.36 17.92 21.71
C LEU A 204 -30.79 17.48 22.04
N GLY A 205 -30.98 16.60 23.04
CA GLY A 205 -32.31 16.18 23.50
C GLY A 205 -33.08 17.23 24.32
N LEU A 206 -32.38 18.21 24.91
CA LEU A 206 -32.97 19.29 25.70
C LEU A 206 -33.35 20.52 24.87
N GLY A 207 -33.21 20.46 23.53
CA GLY A 207 -33.44 21.62 22.66
C GLY A 207 -32.44 22.76 22.87
N ALA A 208 -31.26 22.47 23.43
CA ALA A 208 -30.24 23.48 23.71
C ALA A 208 -29.65 24.09 22.42
N ASP A 209 -29.15 25.33 22.52
CA ASP A 209 -28.60 26.20 21.45
C ASP A 209 -27.88 25.42 20.33
N ALA A 210 -28.65 25.08 19.29
CA ALA A 210 -28.17 24.36 18.12
C ALA A 210 -27.01 25.13 17.45
N GLY A 211 -27.02 26.46 17.53
CA GLY A 211 -25.99 27.32 16.95
C GLY A 211 -24.64 27.20 17.64
N PHE A 212 -24.55 26.86 18.93
CA PHE A 212 -23.26 26.58 19.57
C PHE A 212 -22.67 25.24 19.08
N LEU A 213 -23.48 24.19 19.03
CA LEU A 213 -23.01 22.86 18.63
C LEU A 213 -22.67 22.82 17.13
N GLU A 214 -23.42 23.51 16.29
CA GLU A 214 -23.16 23.64 14.84
C GLU A 214 -21.88 24.44 14.54
N ARG A 215 -21.41 25.28 15.47
CA ARG A 215 -20.09 25.93 15.37
C ARG A 215 -18.92 25.00 15.72
N ILE A 216 -19.16 23.98 16.54
CA ILE A 216 -18.12 23.06 17.03
C ILE A 216 -18.03 21.80 16.19
N PHE A 217 -19.17 21.23 15.80
CA PHE A 217 -19.23 19.96 15.12
C PHE A 217 -19.76 20.13 13.70
N GLU A 218 -19.16 19.38 12.79
CA GLU A 218 -19.63 19.32 11.41
C GLU A 218 -21.01 18.63 11.33
N PRO A 219 -21.87 19.02 10.36
CA PRO A 219 -23.22 18.47 10.25
C PRO A 219 -23.31 16.94 10.24
N PRO A 220 -22.42 16.18 9.56
CA PRO A 220 -22.47 14.71 9.58
C PRO A 220 -22.24 14.13 10.98
N ILE A 221 -21.41 14.80 11.79
CA ILE A 221 -21.10 14.36 13.16
C ILE A 221 -22.32 14.56 14.05
N LEU A 222 -22.94 15.74 13.98
CA LEU A 222 -24.17 16.01 14.72
C LEU A 222 -25.31 15.07 14.32
N ALA A 223 -25.44 14.76 13.03
CA ALA A 223 -26.44 13.81 12.54
C ALA A 223 -26.23 12.42 13.15
N ALA A 224 -25.00 11.91 13.15
CA ALA A 224 -24.67 10.61 13.76
C ALA A 224 -24.91 10.60 15.28
N ILE A 225 -24.58 11.69 15.98
CA ILE A 225 -24.86 11.80 17.42
C ILE A 225 -26.36 11.80 17.67
N ARG A 226 -27.15 12.60 16.92
CA ARG A 226 -28.62 12.67 17.06
C ARG A 226 -29.28 11.31 16.85
N ALA A 227 -28.74 10.49 15.95
CA ALA A 227 -29.25 9.16 15.64
C ALA A 227 -29.07 8.13 16.77
N VAL A 228 -28.30 8.43 17.82
CA VAL A 228 -28.21 7.57 19.01
C VAL A 228 -29.49 7.68 19.83
N GLU A 229 -30.24 6.59 19.97
CA GLU A 229 -31.52 6.57 20.68
C GLU A 229 -31.36 6.26 22.17
N ASP A 230 -30.51 5.29 22.51
CA ASP A 230 -30.40 4.75 23.86
C ASP A 230 -29.22 5.39 24.62
N LEU A 231 -29.51 6.57 25.20
CA LEU A 231 -28.56 7.36 25.98
C LEU A 231 -27.99 6.60 27.19
N GLN A 232 -28.77 5.72 27.80
CA GLN A 232 -28.36 4.98 29.00
C GLN A 232 -27.22 4.02 28.69
N ASN A 233 -27.15 3.50 27.45
CA ASN A 233 -26.14 2.54 27.02
C ASN A 233 -25.08 3.15 26.11
N ILE A 234 -24.93 4.48 26.03
CA ILE A 234 -23.85 5.13 25.24
C ILE A 234 -22.47 4.62 25.64
N PHE A 235 -22.26 4.31 26.93
CA PHE A 235 -21.00 3.76 27.41
C PHE A 235 -20.60 2.45 26.73
N LYS A 236 -21.54 1.68 26.15
CA LYS A 236 -21.26 0.47 25.37
C LYS A 236 -20.59 0.75 24.03
N ALA A 237 -20.45 2.00 23.61
CA ALA A 237 -19.58 2.36 22.49
C ALA A 237 -18.09 2.36 22.88
N ASN A 238 -17.78 2.38 24.19
CA ASN A 238 -16.40 2.33 24.66
C ASN A 238 -15.78 0.99 24.29
N GLN A 239 -14.69 1.05 23.52
CA GLN A 239 -14.05 -0.16 23.02
C GLN A 239 -13.59 -1.08 24.14
N PHE A 240 -13.30 -0.59 25.35
CA PHE A 240 -12.84 -1.37 26.50
C PHE A 240 -13.96 -2.03 27.29
N THR A 241 -15.20 -1.53 27.19
CA THR A 241 -16.35 -2.13 27.88
C THR A 241 -17.09 -3.14 27.01
N SER A 242 -17.13 -2.96 25.69
CA SER A 242 -18.08 -3.66 24.83
C SER A 242 -17.54 -4.85 24.05
N LEU A 243 -16.25 -4.83 23.70
CA LEU A 243 -15.64 -5.90 22.90
C LEU A 243 -15.14 -7.07 23.78
N SER A 244 -14.74 -8.19 23.17
CA SER A 244 -14.17 -9.39 23.84
C SER A 244 -12.73 -9.16 24.30
N SER A 245 -12.36 -9.54 25.53
CA SER A 245 -11.05 -9.21 26.17
C SER A 245 -9.81 -9.56 25.31
N ARG A 246 -9.96 -10.52 24.38
CA ARG A 246 -8.94 -10.98 23.42
C ARG A 246 -8.84 -10.14 22.14
N HIS A 247 -9.74 -9.20 21.95
CA HIS A 247 -9.74 -8.26 20.82
C HIS A 247 -8.53 -7.31 20.92
N VAL A 248 -7.96 -6.99 19.75
CA VAL A 248 -6.82 -6.08 19.63
C VAL A 248 -7.27 -4.65 19.95
N PHE A 249 -6.43 -3.90 20.63
CA PHE A 249 -6.67 -2.49 20.92
C PHE A 249 -6.58 -1.68 19.62
N GLU A 250 -7.61 -0.88 19.36
CA GLU A 250 -7.65 0.02 18.22
C GLU A 250 -7.47 1.46 18.72
N PRO A 251 -6.34 2.12 18.39
CA PRO A 251 -6.04 3.44 18.89
C PRO A 251 -7.03 4.48 18.33
N GLN A 252 -7.40 5.44 19.16
CA GLN A 252 -8.16 6.61 18.73
C GLN A 252 -7.32 7.44 17.76
N MET A 253 -7.96 8.15 16.84
CA MET A 253 -7.29 8.99 15.85
C MET A 253 -6.48 10.11 16.50
N ILE A 254 -7.03 10.76 17.53
CA ILE A 254 -6.28 11.79 18.28
C ILE A 254 -5.05 11.19 18.94
N TYR A 255 -5.18 9.98 19.49
CA TYR A 255 -4.07 9.28 20.13
C TYR A 255 -2.98 8.98 19.10
N ALA A 256 -3.33 8.38 17.96
CA ALA A 256 -2.39 8.10 16.87
C ALA A 256 -1.71 9.37 16.32
N ALA A 257 -2.46 10.46 16.14
CA ALA A 257 -1.91 11.72 15.64
C ALA A 257 -0.88 12.35 16.61
N THR A 258 -1.15 12.33 17.92
CA THR A 258 -0.17 12.82 18.91
C THR A 258 1.11 11.97 18.92
N ARG A 259 0.98 10.67 18.72
CA ARG A 259 2.14 9.76 18.61
C ARG A 259 2.92 9.95 17.32
N LEU A 260 2.24 10.27 16.22
CA LEU A 260 2.90 10.67 14.98
C LEU A 260 3.76 11.93 15.19
N GLN A 261 3.23 12.97 15.84
CA GLN A 261 4.00 14.18 16.12
C GLN A 261 5.29 13.85 16.90
N LEU A 262 5.19 13.02 17.94
CA LEU A 262 6.35 12.56 18.71
C LEU A 262 7.34 11.77 17.85
N LEU A 263 6.87 10.89 16.97
CA LEU A 263 7.71 10.16 16.03
C LEU A 263 8.50 11.12 15.13
N LEU A 264 7.83 12.12 14.56
CA LEU A 264 8.45 13.12 13.67
C LEU A 264 9.51 13.93 14.41
N ILE A 265 9.25 14.34 15.66
CA ILE A 265 10.23 15.03 16.52
C ILE A 265 11.45 14.13 16.74
N LYS A 266 11.26 12.85 17.08
CA LYS A 266 12.38 11.92 17.30
C LYS A 266 13.16 11.66 16.01
N LEU A 267 12.49 11.44 14.89
CA LEU A 267 13.15 11.32 13.60
C LEU A 267 13.97 12.56 13.26
N PHE A 268 13.43 13.76 13.49
CA PHE A 268 14.16 14.99 13.27
C PHE A 268 15.45 15.02 14.09
N HIS A 269 15.42 14.69 15.38
CA HIS A 269 16.64 14.68 16.20
C HIS A 269 17.66 13.61 15.77
N HIS A 270 17.21 12.45 15.28
CA HIS A 270 18.08 11.33 14.93
C HIS A 270 18.50 11.26 13.45
N ARG A 271 17.90 12.10 12.58
CA ARG A 271 18.06 12.07 11.11
C ARG A 271 19.48 12.01 10.58
N LYS A 272 20.44 12.59 11.30
CA LYS A 272 21.87 12.61 10.90
C LYS A 272 22.59 11.30 11.17
N ASN A 273 22.09 10.45 12.07
CA ASN A 273 22.74 9.21 12.47
C ASN A 273 22.01 7.97 11.92
N THR A 274 20.90 8.16 11.20
CA THR A 274 20.10 7.07 10.66
C THR A 274 20.51 6.74 9.23
N GLN A 275 20.94 5.49 9.01
CA GLN A 275 21.23 4.91 7.71
C GLN A 275 20.15 3.93 7.25
N VAL A 276 19.55 3.19 8.19
CA VAL A 276 18.46 2.25 7.90
C VAL A 276 17.20 2.72 8.61
N LEU A 277 16.12 2.94 7.85
CA LEU A 277 14.86 3.46 8.36
C LEU A 277 13.71 2.50 8.06
N HIS A 278 13.10 1.94 9.11
CA HIS A 278 12.00 0.99 9.00
C HIS A 278 10.72 1.52 9.64
N PHE A 279 9.59 1.40 8.94
CA PHE A 279 8.25 1.70 9.45
C PHE A 279 7.38 0.46 9.43
N HIS A 280 6.93 0.00 10.61
CA HIS A 280 6.13 -1.20 10.79
C HIS A 280 4.77 -0.85 11.36
N GLN A 281 3.74 -1.00 10.53
CA GLN A 281 2.34 -0.77 10.89
C GLN A 281 2.11 0.61 11.51
N THR A 282 2.85 1.64 11.09
CA THR A 282 2.81 2.98 11.68
C THR A 282 1.50 3.70 11.32
N PRO A 283 0.59 3.97 12.27
CA PRO A 283 -0.64 4.72 12.02
C PRO A 283 -0.35 6.15 11.58
N PHE A 284 -1.25 6.72 10.79
CA PHE A 284 -1.12 8.09 10.25
C PHE A 284 0.16 8.34 9.43
N LEU A 285 0.93 7.31 9.09
CA LEU A 285 2.02 7.40 8.12
C LEU A 285 1.45 7.15 6.72
N ASP A 286 1.31 8.22 5.95
CA ASP A 286 1.03 8.16 4.51
C ASP A 286 2.29 8.51 3.69
N ARG A 287 2.17 8.46 2.36
CA ARG A 287 3.26 8.79 1.44
C ARG A 287 3.81 10.21 1.60
N ARG A 288 2.98 11.18 2.01
CA ARG A 288 3.36 12.59 2.16
C ARG A 288 4.24 12.75 3.40
N ILE A 289 3.81 12.19 4.53
CA ILE A 289 4.63 12.15 5.74
C ILE A 289 5.96 11.43 5.48
N LEU A 290 5.92 10.31 4.74
CA LEU A 290 7.14 9.60 4.37
C LEU A 290 8.09 10.46 3.52
N ALA A 291 7.56 11.22 2.55
CA ALA A 291 8.34 12.17 1.75
C ALA A 291 9.01 13.25 2.60
N ILE A 292 8.29 13.82 3.56
CA ILE A 292 8.80 14.83 4.50
C ILE A 292 9.97 14.28 5.32
N VAL A 293 9.82 13.04 5.82
CA VAL A 293 10.87 12.37 6.59
C VAL A 293 12.10 12.08 5.73
N LEU A 294 11.93 11.50 4.55
CA LEU A 294 13.04 11.08 3.69
C LEU A 294 13.86 12.27 3.15
N ARG A 295 13.20 13.36 2.75
CA ARG A 295 13.87 14.60 2.33
C ARG A 295 14.73 15.21 3.46
N SER A 296 14.37 14.94 4.70
CA SER A 296 15.07 15.45 5.88
C SER A 296 16.15 14.50 6.43
N SER A 297 16.30 13.30 5.86
CA SER A 297 17.16 12.25 6.39
C SER A 297 18.33 11.93 5.45
N PRO A 298 19.42 12.73 5.46
CA PRO A 298 20.43 12.75 4.39
C PRO A 298 21.26 11.47 4.28
N HIS A 299 21.38 10.70 5.36
CA HIS A 299 22.23 9.50 5.40
C HIS A 299 21.48 8.18 5.26
N VAL A 300 20.14 8.22 5.08
CA VAL A 300 19.35 6.99 4.90
C VAL A 300 19.73 6.34 3.56
N THR A 301 20.27 5.14 3.60
CA THR A 301 20.63 4.33 2.43
C THR A 301 19.64 3.20 2.17
N MET A 302 18.89 2.79 3.20
CA MET A 302 17.88 1.74 3.10
C MET A 302 16.57 2.17 3.77
N LEU A 303 15.47 2.02 3.02
CA LEU A 303 14.11 2.28 3.48
C LEU A 303 13.30 0.97 3.53
N GLY A 304 12.65 0.72 4.67
CA GLY A 304 11.68 -0.36 4.87
C GLY A 304 10.31 0.19 5.23
N VAL A 305 9.25 -0.18 4.50
CA VAL A 305 7.87 0.19 4.81
C VAL A 305 7.00 -1.06 4.83
N TYR A 306 6.40 -1.36 5.98
CA TYR A 306 5.76 -2.65 6.22
C TYR A 306 4.36 -2.51 6.82
N ASN A 307 3.35 -2.83 6.02
CA ASN A 307 1.93 -2.88 6.35
C ASN A 307 1.43 -1.60 7.06
N CYS A 308 1.91 -0.43 6.63
CA CYS A 308 1.47 0.85 7.19
C CYS A 308 0.04 1.17 6.69
N PRO A 309 -0.94 1.47 7.57
CA PRO A 309 -2.35 1.50 7.19
C PRO A 309 -2.72 2.49 6.07
N LEU A 310 -2.01 3.61 5.94
CA LEU A 310 -2.27 4.62 4.91
C LEU A 310 -1.39 4.48 3.67
N ILE A 311 -0.48 3.49 3.63
CA ILE A 311 0.38 3.23 2.48
C ILE A 311 -0.09 1.97 1.75
N HIS A 312 -0.73 2.14 0.60
CA HIS A 312 -1.30 1.03 -0.17
C HIS A 312 -0.40 0.66 -1.35
N PHE A 313 -0.72 -0.42 -2.07
CA PHE A 313 0.12 -0.98 -3.14
C PHE A 313 0.48 0.03 -4.25
N ALA A 314 -0.45 0.88 -4.66
CA ALA A 314 -0.20 1.83 -5.75
C ALA A 314 0.80 2.95 -5.39
N ASP A 315 1.10 3.15 -4.10
CA ASP A 315 2.11 4.12 -3.62
C ASP A 315 3.52 3.75 -4.06
N LEU A 316 3.71 2.51 -4.51
CA LEU A 316 4.98 2.04 -5.01
C LEU A 316 5.55 2.94 -6.12
N VAL A 317 4.72 3.46 -7.03
CA VAL A 317 5.21 4.34 -8.12
C VAL A 317 5.61 5.72 -7.59
N PRO A 318 4.75 6.48 -6.88
CA PRO A 318 5.14 7.74 -6.26
C PRO A 318 6.35 7.64 -5.33
N LEU A 319 6.51 6.54 -4.59
CA LEU A 319 7.67 6.35 -3.72
C LEU A 319 8.96 6.09 -4.49
N LEU A 320 8.91 5.41 -5.63
CA LEU A 320 10.08 5.29 -6.52
C LEU A 320 10.46 6.64 -7.14
N ASP A 321 9.47 7.42 -7.56
CA ASP A 321 9.67 8.78 -8.06
C ASP A 321 10.32 9.68 -6.99
N LEU A 322 9.87 9.58 -5.74
CA LEU A 322 10.47 10.26 -4.59
C LEU A 322 11.92 9.83 -4.33
N ILE A 323 12.21 8.53 -4.33
CA ILE A 323 13.58 8.03 -4.13
C ILE A 323 14.50 8.55 -5.25
N HIS A 324 14.01 8.58 -6.49
CA HIS A 324 14.75 9.14 -7.61
C HIS A 324 15.01 10.65 -7.45
N GLU A 325 13.99 11.42 -7.09
CA GLU A 325 14.10 12.86 -6.80
C GLU A 325 15.20 13.12 -5.74
N ILE A 326 15.11 12.43 -4.60
CA ILE A 326 16.07 12.56 -3.50
C ILE A 326 17.47 12.14 -3.93
N ASN A 327 17.63 10.99 -4.59
CA ASN A 327 18.94 10.52 -5.01
C ASN A 327 19.60 11.48 -6.02
N ASP A 328 18.84 12.10 -6.91
CA ASP A 328 19.37 13.10 -7.83
C ASP A 328 19.86 14.37 -7.11
N GLU A 329 19.17 14.79 -6.05
CA GLU A 329 19.66 15.89 -5.21
C GLU A 329 20.91 15.50 -4.43
N ARG A 330 20.93 14.30 -3.84
CA ARG A 330 22.07 13.79 -3.06
C ARG A 330 23.32 13.60 -3.90
N LYS A 331 23.20 13.12 -5.14
CA LYS A 331 24.32 13.06 -6.10
C LYS A 331 24.99 14.42 -6.31
N ARG A 332 24.22 15.51 -6.33
CA ARG A 332 24.77 16.87 -6.47
C ARG A 332 25.47 17.37 -5.20
N LYS A 333 25.10 16.82 -4.05
CA LYS A 333 25.64 17.17 -2.72
C LYS A 333 26.71 16.19 -2.21
N ASP A 334 27.05 15.17 -3.00
CA ASP A 334 27.92 14.06 -2.60
C ASP A 334 27.44 13.33 -1.32
N GLU A 335 26.12 13.18 -1.19
CA GLU A 335 25.49 12.49 -0.05
C GLU A 335 25.17 11.01 -0.38
N PRO A 336 25.12 10.11 0.63
CA PRO A 336 24.79 8.71 0.41
C PRO A 336 23.42 8.51 -0.26
N LEU A 337 23.39 7.69 -1.29
CA LEU A 337 22.17 7.38 -2.04
C LEU A 337 21.33 6.34 -1.31
N ILE A 338 20.00 6.44 -1.46
CA ILE A 338 19.08 5.35 -1.13
C ILE A 338 19.28 4.26 -2.19
N SER A 339 19.91 3.16 -1.80
CA SER A 339 20.25 2.03 -2.68
C SER A 339 19.36 0.81 -2.48
N ALA A 340 18.57 0.77 -1.39
CA ALA A 340 17.70 -0.35 -1.08
C ALA A 340 16.31 0.10 -0.60
N PHE A 341 15.27 -0.60 -1.07
CA PHE A 341 13.88 -0.35 -0.68
C PHE A 341 13.13 -1.66 -0.49
N ASP A 342 12.74 -1.95 0.75
CA ASP A 342 11.93 -3.12 1.10
C ASP A 342 10.49 -2.68 1.41
N PHE A 343 9.52 -3.17 0.63
CA PHE A 343 8.16 -2.63 0.61
C PHE A 343 7.11 -3.72 0.77
N TYR A 344 6.31 -3.63 1.84
CA TYR A 344 5.10 -4.41 2.05
C TYR A 344 3.95 -3.44 2.26
N PRO A 345 3.07 -3.20 1.27
CA PRO A 345 1.95 -2.27 1.42
C PRO A 345 0.89 -2.79 2.41
N SER A 346 -0.10 -1.97 2.74
CA SER A 346 -1.25 -2.39 3.55
C SER A 346 -1.93 -3.61 2.93
N PHE A 347 -2.12 -4.66 3.74
CA PHE A 347 -2.83 -5.87 3.35
C PHE A 347 -4.20 -5.93 4.03
N HIS A 348 -5.26 -5.97 3.22
CA HIS A 348 -6.64 -5.92 3.68
C HIS A 348 -7.23 -7.33 3.81
N ARG A 349 -7.66 -7.69 5.03
CA ARG A 349 -8.37 -8.95 5.33
C ARG A 349 -9.86 -8.93 4.94
N GLY A 350 -10.31 -7.79 4.41
CA GLY A 350 -11.68 -7.50 3.98
C GLY A 350 -12.69 -7.26 5.08
N LEU A 351 -13.87 -6.76 4.69
CA LEU A 351 -14.98 -6.40 5.58
C LEU A 351 -15.65 -7.64 6.19
N THR A 352 -16.31 -7.49 7.34
CA THR A 352 -17.02 -8.60 7.99
C THR A 352 -18.39 -8.78 7.34
N GLY A 353 -18.63 -9.95 6.73
CA GLY A 353 -19.92 -10.31 6.14
C GLY A 353 -20.97 -10.78 7.16
N PRO A 354 -22.22 -11.01 6.74
CA PRO A 354 -23.33 -11.38 7.62
C PRO A 354 -23.11 -12.69 8.39
N GLU A 355 -22.38 -13.65 7.80
CA GLU A 355 -22.02 -14.93 8.44
C GLU A 355 -20.81 -14.82 9.38
N GLY A 356 -20.26 -13.62 9.60
CA GLY A 356 -19.06 -13.41 10.42
C GLY A 356 -17.73 -13.80 9.72
N ARG A 357 -17.79 -14.35 8.50
CA ARG A 357 -16.62 -14.61 7.66
C ARG A 357 -16.14 -13.32 6.98
N ARG A 358 -14.81 -13.15 6.87
CA ARG A 358 -14.16 -12.03 6.18
C ARG A 358 -13.58 -12.51 4.85
N PRO A 359 -14.16 -12.17 3.68
CA PRO A 359 -13.49 -12.42 2.40
C PRO A 359 -12.20 -11.60 2.35
N THR A 360 -11.06 -12.25 2.10
CA THR A 360 -9.78 -11.55 1.98
C THR A 360 -9.51 -11.17 0.53
N TYR A 361 -9.44 -9.87 0.26
CA TYR A 361 -9.13 -9.31 -1.07
C TYR A 361 -7.66 -8.85 -1.19
N GLY A 362 -6.97 -8.61 -0.07
CA GLY A 362 -5.56 -8.25 -0.03
C GLY A 362 -5.27 -6.79 -0.37
N LEU A 363 -5.71 -6.30 -1.54
CA LEU A 363 -5.45 -4.93 -2.02
C LEU A 363 -6.45 -3.89 -1.52
N THR A 364 -7.71 -4.28 -1.46
CA THR A 364 -8.86 -3.44 -1.15
C THR A 364 -9.59 -4.02 0.05
N ALA A 365 -10.33 -3.20 0.80
CA ALA A 365 -11.15 -3.72 1.89
C ALA A 365 -12.40 -4.48 1.38
N ASP A 366 -12.81 -4.25 0.14
CA ASP A 366 -14.01 -4.85 -0.45
C ASP A 366 -13.80 -5.19 -1.93
N SER A 367 -14.81 -5.77 -2.56
CA SER A 367 -14.85 -5.99 -3.99
C SER A 367 -14.69 -4.69 -4.80
N ALA A 368 -14.00 -4.81 -5.93
CA ALA A 368 -13.73 -3.73 -6.87
C ALA A 368 -13.76 -4.28 -8.30
N ASP A 369 -13.87 -3.38 -9.28
CA ASP A 369 -13.89 -3.74 -10.71
C ASP A 369 -12.63 -4.54 -11.08
N LEU A 370 -12.82 -5.82 -11.41
CA LEU A 370 -11.74 -6.74 -11.78
C LEU A 370 -10.90 -6.22 -12.95
N ASP A 371 -11.51 -5.53 -13.93
CA ASP A 371 -10.79 -4.99 -15.10
C ASP A 371 -9.79 -3.90 -14.67
N ILE A 372 -10.17 -3.06 -13.71
CA ILE A 372 -9.30 -2.02 -13.14
C ILE A 372 -8.24 -2.66 -12.24
N VAL A 373 -8.65 -3.54 -11.32
CA VAL A 373 -7.74 -4.13 -10.31
C VAL A 373 -6.69 -5.01 -10.97
N GLN A 374 -7.08 -6.00 -11.78
CA GLN A 374 -6.14 -6.95 -12.38
C GLN A 374 -5.14 -6.23 -13.30
N ARG A 375 -5.63 -5.40 -14.24
CA ARG A 375 -4.74 -4.65 -15.14
C ARG A 375 -3.90 -3.63 -14.39
N GLY A 376 -4.46 -3.01 -13.35
CA GLY A 376 -3.79 -2.00 -12.54
C GLY A 376 -2.62 -2.58 -11.76
N ILE A 377 -2.78 -3.77 -11.15
CA ILE A 377 -1.69 -4.47 -10.46
C ILE A 377 -0.51 -4.66 -11.40
N TYR A 378 -0.74 -5.29 -12.55
CA TYR A 378 0.33 -5.59 -13.50
C TYR A 378 0.93 -4.33 -14.14
N ALA A 379 0.13 -3.28 -14.35
CA ALA A 379 0.62 -1.99 -14.83
C ALA A 379 1.55 -1.30 -13.81
N ILE A 380 1.20 -1.35 -12.52
CA ILE A 380 2.06 -0.84 -11.44
C ILE A 380 3.32 -1.70 -11.34
N LEU A 381 3.21 -3.02 -11.35
CA LEU A 381 4.38 -3.92 -11.30
C LEU A 381 5.34 -3.68 -12.46
N LEU A 382 4.84 -3.54 -13.69
CA LEU A 382 5.68 -3.23 -14.85
C LEU A 382 6.41 -1.89 -14.66
N LYS A 383 5.67 -0.84 -14.29
CA LYS A 383 6.24 0.50 -14.03
C LYS A 383 7.32 0.46 -12.97
N SER A 384 7.01 -0.16 -11.85
CA SER A 384 7.87 -0.21 -10.69
C SER A 384 9.12 -1.06 -10.94
N PHE A 385 9.00 -2.19 -11.64
CA PHE A 385 10.13 -3.04 -11.99
C PHE A 385 11.13 -2.31 -12.90
N LEU A 386 10.62 -1.67 -13.97
CA LEU A 386 11.46 -0.91 -14.89
C LEU A 386 12.13 0.29 -14.20
N LYS A 387 11.40 1.01 -13.33
CA LYS A 387 11.96 2.10 -12.51
C LYS A 387 13.05 1.59 -11.57
N SER A 388 12.77 0.55 -10.79
CA SER A 388 13.73 0.01 -9.81
C SER A 388 15.00 -0.53 -10.48
N GLN A 389 14.86 -1.20 -11.62
CA GLN A 389 16.01 -1.73 -12.36
C GLN A 389 16.91 -0.60 -12.86
N GLN A 390 16.32 0.46 -13.44
CA GLN A 390 17.07 1.60 -13.94
C GLN A 390 17.72 2.42 -12.80
N MET A 391 17.07 2.48 -11.64
CA MET A 391 17.61 3.10 -10.44
C MET A 391 18.63 2.22 -9.70
N GLN A 392 18.78 0.95 -10.10
CA GLN A 392 19.59 -0.07 -9.41
C GLN A 392 19.20 -0.22 -7.93
N LEU A 393 17.90 -0.17 -7.65
CA LEU A 393 17.36 -0.25 -6.31
C LEU A 393 17.22 -1.71 -5.87
N GLY A 394 17.96 -2.10 -4.83
CA GLY A 394 17.95 -3.46 -4.28
C GLY A 394 16.71 -3.77 -3.43
N LEU A 395 16.58 -5.04 -3.05
CA LEU A 395 15.53 -5.66 -2.23
C LEU A 395 14.13 -5.72 -2.87
N LEU A 396 13.66 -4.66 -3.52
CA LEU A 396 12.25 -4.50 -3.89
C LEU A 396 11.66 -5.66 -4.69
N PHE A 397 12.38 -6.16 -5.70
CA PHE A 397 11.93 -7.28 -6.55
C PHE A 397 12.74 -8.56 -6.35
N GLU A 398 13.64 -8.59 -5.36
CA GLU A 398 14.45 -9.77 -5.09
C GLU A 398 13.60 -10.93 -4.53
N PRO A 399 13.93 -12.18 -4.89
CA PRO A 399 13.22 -13.34 -4.38
C PRO A 399 13.22 -13.39 -2.83
N GLY A 400 12.05 -13.62 -2.26
CA GLY A 400 11.90 -13.79 -0.81
C GLY A 400 11.80 -12.51 0.03
N GLN A 401 11.90 -11.33 -0.59
CA GLN A 401 11.74 -10.02 0.07
C GLN A 401 10.25 -9.61 0.22
N ALA A 402 9.99 -8.47 0.86
CA ALA A 402 8.66 -8.15 1.38
C ALA A 402 7.60 -7.98 0.29
N LEU A 403 7.94 -7.33 -0.84
CA LEU A 403 6.98 -7.13 -1.93
C LEU A 403 6.57 -8.45 -2.57
N LYS A 404 7.53 -9.35 -2.85
CA LYS A 404 7.24 -10.68 -3.40
C LYS A 404 6.39 -11.50 -2.42
N ALA A 405 6.64 -11.40 -1.11
CA ALA A 405 5.82 -12.05 -0.09
C ALA A 405 4.39 -11.47 -0.04
N PHE A 406 4.23 -10.15 -0.19
CA PHE A 406 2.91 -9.51 -0.31
C PHE A 406 2.17 -10.01 -1.56
N LEU A 407 2.84 -9.97 -2.72
CA LEU A 407 2.29 -10.40 -4.00
C LEU A 407 1.86 -11.86 -3.98
N PHE A 408 2.67 -12.74 -3.38
CA PHE A 408 2.30 -14.14 -3.22
C PHE A 408 1.04 -14.35 -2.37
N ARG A 409 0.80 -13.45 -1.42
CA ARG A 409 -0.37 -13.47 -0.54
C ARG A 409 -1.62 -12.88 -1.20
N LEU A 410 -1.48 -12.10 -2.28
CA LEU A 410 -2.64 -11.58 -2.99
C LEU A 410 -3.50 -12.72 -3.53
N PRO A 411 -4.83 -12.65 -3.37
CA PRO A 411 -5.69 -13.64 -3.98
C PRO A 411 -5.67 -13.40 -5.49
N ASN A 412 -4.95 -14.27 -6.19
CA ASN A 412 -4.83 -14.35 -7.64
C ASN A 412 -4.64 -15.84 -7.97
N PRO A 413 -4.84 -16.27 -9.23
CA PRO A 413 -4.43 -17.61 -9.62
C PRO A 413 -2.94 -17.81 -9.30
N PRO A 414 -2.54 -18.96 -8.73
CA PRO A 414 -1.23 -19.14 -8.06
C PRO A 414 -0.02 -18.86 -8.97
N LEU A 415 -0.16 -19.10 -10.28
CA LEU A 415 0.92 -18.93 -11.25
C LEU A 415 0.95 -17.54 -11.89
N SER A 416 -0.08 -16.71 -11.71
CA SER A 416 -0.24 -15.47 -12.48
C SER A 416 0.90 -14.46 -12.27
N ILE A 417 1.29 -14.20 -11.01
CA ILE A 417 2.38 -13.28 -10.69
C ILE A 417 3.76 -13.86 -11.06
N PRO A 418 4.10 -15.12 -10.73
CA PRO A 418 5.33 -15.75 -11.19
C PRO A 418 5.49 -15.72 -12.71
N THR A 419 4.44 -16.08 -13.46
CA THR A 419 4.47 -16.07 -14.93
C THR A 419 4.65 -14.67 -15.51
N PHE A 420 4.04 -13.65 -14.90
CA PHE A 420 4.24 -12.25 -15.30
C PHE A 420 5.73 -11.84 -15.21
N PHE A 421 6.38 -12.10 -14.06
CA PHE A 421 7.79 -11.76 -13.88
C PHE A 421 8.71 -12.60 -14.76
N ASP A 422 8.41 -13.88 -14.95
CA ASP A 422 9.17 -14.74 -15.85
C ASP A 422 9.12 -14.24 -17.30
N GLY A 423 7.94 -13.85 -17.78
CA GLY A 423 7.77 -13.17 -19.07
C GLY A 423 8.56 -11.88 -19.16
N LEU A 424 8.52 -11.06 -18.11
CA LEU A 424 9.24 -9.79 -18.07
C LEU A 424 10.76 -9.98 -18.14
N CYS A 425 11.32 -10.88 -17.32
CA CYS A 425 12.75 -11.17 -17.29
C CYS A 425 13.23 -11.69 -18.65
N ARG A 426 12.54 -12.67 -19.25
CA ARG A 426 12.90 -13.21 -20.57
C ARG A 426 12.75 -12.18 -21.69
N TYR A 427 11.78 -11.27 -21.59
CA TYR A 427 11.63 -10.22 -22.59
C TYR A 427 12.81 -9.24 -22.57
N LEU A 428 13.33 -8.94 -21.38
CA LEU A 428 14.44 -8.02 -21.15
C LEU A 428 15.82 -8.68 -21.29
N GLU A 429 15.90 -10.00 -21.49
CA GLU A 429 17.16 -10.71 -21.72
C GLU A 429 17.89 -10.17 -22.96
N LYS A 430 19.19 -9.88 -22.78
CA LYS A 430 20.05 -9.42 -23.86
C LYS A 430 20.28 -10.55 -24.86
N GLY A 431 20.10 -10.27 -26.14
CA GLY A 431 20.32 -11.25 -27.21
C GLY A 431 19.13 -12.17 -27.52
N ALA A 432 17.99 -12.00 -26.83
CA ALA A 432 16.78 -12.75 -27.14
C ALA A 432 16.32 -12.50 -28.58
N SER A 433 16.03 -13.58 -29.32
CA SER A 433 15.51 -13.51 -30.68
C SER A 433 14.10 -12.91 -30.72
N VAL A 434 13.66 -12.45 -31.89
CA VAL A 434 12.30 -11.89 -32.07
C VAL A 434 11.22 -12.89 -31.65
N ILE A 435 11.41 -14.17 -31.95
CA ILE A 435 10.51 -15.26 -31.58
C ILE A 435 10.45 -15.39 -30.05
N GLN A 436 11.60 -15.45 -29.39
CA GLN A 436 11.68 -15.55 -27.92
C GLN A 436 11.03 -14.34 -27.23
N LYS A 437 11.26 -13.13 -27.74
CA LYS A 437 10.61 -11.92 -27.22
C LYS A 437 9.10 -11.96 -27.38
N ARG A 438 8.59 -12.48 -28.51
CA ARG A 438 7.14 -12.66 -28.71
C ARG A 438 6.56 -13.71 -27.76
N GLN A 439 7.26 -14.80 -27.51
CA GLN A 439 6.84 -15.81 -26.52
C GLN A 439 6.84 -15.22 -25.10
N ALA A 440 7.88 -14.45 -24.76
CA ALA A 440 7.98 -13.76 -23.47
C ALA A 440 6.87 -12.72 -23.27
N LEU A 441 6.52 -11.96 -24.32
CA LEU A 441 5.39 -11.03 -24.30
C LEU A 441 4.05 -11.75 -24.08
N PHE A 442 3.93 -13.02 -24.51
CA PHE A 442 2.69 -13.80 -24.37
C PHE A 442 2.48 -14.08 -22.90
N ASP A 443 3.52 -14.63 -22.29
CA ASP A 443 3.53 -14.98 -20.88
C ASP A 443 3.43 -13.75 -19.98
N LEU A 444 4.04 -12.62 -20.37
CA LEU A 444 3.93 -11.35 -19.67
C LEU A 444 2.48 -10.85 -19.62
N THR A 445 1.78 -10.89 -20.76
CA THR A 445 0.41 -10.34 -20.87
C THR A 445 -0.68 -11.34 -20.54
N LYS A 446 -0.38 -12.65 -20.53
CA LYS A 446 -1.35 -13.71 -20.25
C LYS A 446 -2.06 -13.52 -18.91
N PRO A 447 -1.36 -13.31 -17.78
CA PRO A 447 -1.98 -13.03 -16.48
C PRO A 447 -2.90 -11.81 -16.45
N ILE A 448 -2.62 -10.82 -17.31
CA ILE A 448 -3.38 -9.57 -17.41
C ILE A 448 -4.73 -9.81 -18.09
N ARG A 449 -4.77 -10.74 -19.05
CA ARG A 449 -5.95 -11.01 -19.88
C ARG A 449 -6.84 -12.12 -19.32
N LEU A 450 -6.27 -13.01 -18.49
CA LEU A 450 -6.95 -14.18 -17.94
C LEU A 450 -8.24 -13.78 -17.21
N GLY A 451 -9.37 -14.34 -17.64
CA GLY A 451 -10.69 -14.04 -17.06
C GLY A 451 -11.32 -12.70 -17.46
N LEU A 452 -10.61 -11.84 -18.20
CA LEU A 452 -11.10 -10.55 -18.69
C LEU A 452 -11.41 -10.56 -20.19
N GLU A 453 -10.56 -11.20 -20.98
CA GLU A 453 -10.73 -11.26 -22.44
C GLU A 453 -11.44 -12.58 -22.83
N PRO A 454 -12.50 -12.54 -23.68
CA PRO A 454 -13.29 -13.72 -24.01
C PRO A 454 -12.58 -14.72 -24.93
N SER A 455 -11.58 -14.28 -25.69
CA SER A 455 -10.83 -15.09 -26.65
C SER A 455 -9.33 -15.09 -26.30
N LEU A 456 -8.94 -15.95 -25.36
CA LEU A 456 -7.53 -16.18 -25.04
C LEU A 456 -6.85 -17.18 -25.99
N ASP A 457 -7.65 -17.95 -26.73
CA ASP A 457 -7.21 -18.97 -27.70
C ASP A 457 -7.07 -18.42 -29.14
N ASP A 458 -7.40 -17.14 -29.41
CA ASP A 458 -7.13 -16.53 -30.72
C ASP A 458 -5.64 -16.18 -30.86
N GLU A 459 -4.86 -17.21 -31.23
CA GLU A 459 -3.42 -17.18 -31.39
C GLU A 459 -2.96 -16.29 -32.57
N ARG A 460 -3.86 -15.98 -33.52
CA ARG A 460 -3.53 -15.20 -34.73
C ARG A 460 -3.40 -13.71 -34.43
N TRP A 461 -4.36 -13.15 -33.71
CA TRP A 461 -4.30 -11.75 -33.26
C TRP A 461 -3.05 -11.51 -32.41
N TYR A 462 -2.77 -12.46 -31.50
CA TYR A 462 -1.64 -12.41 -30.60
C TYR A 462 -0.30 -12.28 -31.36
N TRP A 463 -0.06 -13.16 -32.32
CA TRP A 463 1.23 -13.23 -33.01
C TRP A 463 1.48 -12.03 -33.94
N GLN A 464 0.43 -11.40 -34.45
CA GLN A 464 0.56 -10.36 -35.47
C GLN A 464 0.45 -8.94 -34.91
N GLU A 465 -0.42 -8.71 -33.91
CA GLU A 465 -0.77 -7.36 -33.47
C GLU A 465 -0.25 -6.98 -32.07
N MET A 466 0.07 -7.94 -31.20
CA MET A 466 0.45 -7.61 -29.82
C MET A 466 1.77 -6.84 -29.75
N GLY A 467 1.79 -5.77 -28.94
CA GLY A 467 2.93 -4.87 -28.79
C GLY A 467 3.18 -3.96 -30.00
N SER A 468 2.38 -4.06 -31.07
CA SER A 468 2.54 -3.19 -32.26
C SER A 468 2.10 -1.75 -32.01
N TYR A 469 1.17 -1.56 -31.06
CA TYR A 469 0.61 -0.27 -30.68
C TYR A 469 0.64 -0.09 -29.17
N LEU A 470 1.21 1.03 -28.71
CA LEU A 470 1.22 1.43 -27.31
C LEU A 470 0.28 2.64 -27.12
N PRO A 471 -0.91 2.44 -26.52
CA PRO A 471 -1.78 3.55 -26.16
C PRO A 471 -1.11 4.55 -25.20
N PHE A 472 -1.35 5.84 -25.41
CA PHE A 472 -0.91 6.92 -24.53
C PHE A 472 -1.92 7.16 -23.39
N CYS A 473 -1.42 7.33 -22.17
CA CYS A 473 -2.21 7.71 -20.99
C CYS A 473 -2.10 9.22 -20.73
N SER A 474 -3.20 9.96 -20.80
CA SER A 474 -3.24 11.41 -20.51
C SER A 474 -3.02 11.76 -19.05
N SER A 475 -3.13 10.78 -18.15
CA SER A 475 -2.86 11.00 -16.73
C SER A 475 -1.39 10.89 -16.38
N CYS A 476 -0.68 9.83 -16.80
CA CYS A 476 0.72 9.65 -16.41
C CYS A 476 1.73 9.97 -17.51
N GLY A 477 1.30 10.26 -18.74
CA GLY A 477 2.18 10.61 -19.87
C GLY A 477 2.91 9.42 -20.51
N TYR A 478 2.64 8.20 -20.03
CA TYR A 478 3.26 6.98 -20.54
C TYR A 478 2.47 6.40 -21.72
N GLU A 479 3.20 5.93 -22.72
CA GLU A 479 2.72 4.90 -23.65
C GLU A 479 3.08 3.53 -23.10
N MET A 480 2.15 2.59 -23.12
CA MET A 480 2.35 1.24 -22.59
C MET A 480 1.49 0.22 -23.33
N LEU A 481 1.68 -1.08 -23.06
CA LEU A 481 0.91 -2.17 -23.65
C LEU A 481 -0.61 -1.94 -23.54
N ASN A 482 -1.33 -2.30 -24.60
CA ASN A 482 -2.78 -2.09 -24.72
C ASN A 482 -3.60 -2.84 -23.65
N GLU A 483 -3.06 -3.96 -23.18
CA GLU A 483 -3.59 -4.81 -22.13
C GLU A 483 -3.58 -4.11 -20.75
N LEU A 484 -2.81 -3.04 -20.58
CA LEU A 484 -2.74 -2.25 -19.35
C LEU A 484 -3.77 -1.12 -19.28
N PHE A 485 -4.65 -1.03 -20.28
CA PHE A 485 -5.78 -0.10 -20.30
C PHE A 485 -7.09 -0.86 -20.05
N PRO A 486 -7.95 -0.34 -19.16
CA PRO A 486 -9.30 -0.87 -18.97
C PRO A 486 -10.05 -0.92 -20.29
N ALA A 487 -10.90 -1.92 -20.47
CA ALA A 487 -11.67 -2.13 -21.70
C ALA A 487 -12.50 -0.89 -22.07
N GLY A 488 -13.10 -0.23 -21.06
CA GLY A 488 -13.89 0.98 -21.24
C GLY A 488 -13.10 2.23 -21.69
N THR A 489 -11.80 2.31 -21.43
CA THR A 489 -10.97 3.48 -21.78
C THR A 489 -10.03 3.21 -22.95
N ARG A 490 -9.81 1.94 -23.33
CA ARG A 490 -8.88 1.52 -24.38
C ARG A 490 -9.11 2.23 -25.72
N HIS A 491 -10.38 2.40 -26.11
CA HIS A 491 -10.77 3.07 -27.35
C HIS A 491 -11.03 4.59 -27.20
N ALA A 492 -10.90 5.13 -25.98
CA ALA A 492 -11.07 6.57 -25.75
C ALA A 492 -10.00 7.37 -26.51
N ASN A 493 -10.34 8.62 -26.82
CA ASN A 493 -9.40 9.56 -27.42
C ASN A 493 -8.18 9.79 -26.50
N PRO A 494 -6.98 10.08 -27.04
CA PRO A 494 -5.75 10.18 -26.25
C PRO A 494 -5.82 11.10 -25.02
N HIS A 495 -6.56 12.22 -25.09
CA HIS A 495 -6.72 13.19 -23.98
C HIS A 495 -7.65 12.73 -22.85
N ARG A 496 -8.47 11.69 -23.08
CA ARG A 496 -9.37 11.09 -22.07
C ARG A 496 -8.92 9.69 -21.66
N ARG A 497 -7.87 9.17 -22.28
CA ARG A 497 -7.44 7.79 -22.10
C ARG A 497 -6.62 7.67 -20.83
N ILE A 498 -7.08 6.86 -19.89
CA ILE A 498 -6.44 6.63 -18.60
C ILE A 498 -6.08 5.15 -18.49
N CYS A 499 -4.83 4.86 -18.10
CA CYS A 499 -4.35 3.49 -17.89
C CYS A 499 -4.85 2.91 -16.56
N ALA A 500 -4.83 1.58 -16.44
CA ALA A 500 -5.37 0.89 -15.27
C ALA A 500 -4.58 1.20 -13.99
N ALA A 501 -3.26 1.46 -14.10
CA ALA A 501 -2.47 1.89 -12.94
C ALA A 501 -2.98 3.21 -12.33
N CYS A 502 -3.29 4.21 -13.16
CA CYS A 502 -3.80 5.50 -12.68
C CYS A 502 -5.23 5.37 -12.13
N ALA A 503 -6.07 4.55 -12.77
CA ALA A 503 -7.42 4.28 -12.28
C ALA A 503 -7.40 3.51 -10.94
N LEU A 504 -6.51 2.52 -10.80
CA LEU A 504 -6.35 1.77 -9.55
C LEU A 504 -5.79 2.65 -8.43
N GLN A 505 -4.80 3.50 -8.72
CA GLN A 505 -4.28 4.48 -7.75
C GLN A 505 -5.41 5.36 -7.20
N ASP A 506 -6.20 5.97 -8.08
CA ASP A 506 -7.35 6.80 -7.69
C ASP A 506 -8.41 6.01 -6.90
N LEU A 507 -8.68 4.76 -7.31
CA LEU A 507 -9.59 3.88 -6.59
C LEU A 507 -9.12 3.62 -5.16
N LEU A 508 -7.84 3.29 -4.97
CA LEU A 508 -7.24 3.01 -3.66
C LEU A 508 -7.12 4.27 -2.78
N ASP A 509 -6.86 5.43 -3.38
CA ASP A 509 -6.83 6.73 -2.69
C ASP A 509 -8.19 7.10 -2.11
N ARG A 510 -9.27 6.72 -2.81
CA ARG A 510 -10.65 7.08 -2.46
C ARG A 510 -11.38 6.06 -1.61
N GLU A 511 -10.76 4.95 -1.20
CA GLU A 511 -11.46 3.96 -0.38
C GLU A 511 -11.78 4.53 1.01
N PRO A 512 -13.06 4.68 1.39
CA PRO A 512 -13.40 5.28 2.69
C PRO A 512 -13.34 4.30 3.88
N HIS A 513 -13.00 3.02 3.65
CA HIS A 513 -13.02 2.01 4.70
C HIS A 513 -12.12 2.39 5.88
N ASP A 514 -12.52 2.00 7.08
CA ASP A 514 -11.80 2.29 8.32
C ASP A 514 -11.45 3.79 8.45
N MET A 515 -12.34 4.65 7.94
CA MET A 515 -12.21 6.12 7.91
C MET A 515 -10.87 6.59 7.30
N ARG A 516 -10.38 5.90 6.27
CA ARG A 516 -9.11 6.22 5.59
C ARG A 516 -9.13 7.61 4.96
N ASP A 517 -10.22 7.96 4.26
CA ASP A 517 -10.47 9.27 3.68
C ASP A 517 -10.42 10.39 4.74
N TRP A 518 -11.00 10.15 5.91
CA TRP A 518 -10.89 11.07 7.05
C TRP A 518 -9.43 11.21 7.49
N LYS A 519 -8.70 10.10 7.71
CA LYS A 519 -7.29 10.13 8.15
C LYS A 519 -6.39 10.88 7.15
N VAL A 520 -6.56 10.63 5.85
CA VAL A 520 -5.83 11.32 4.77
C VAL A 520 -6.20 12.80 4.72
N GLY A 521 -7.49 13.14 4.82
CA GLY A 521 -7.98 14.52 4.86
C GLY A 521 -7.54 15.28 6.11
N LEU A 522 -7.45 14.60 7.26
CA LEU A 522 -6.90 15.14 8.50
C LEU A 522 -5.42 15.49 8.30
N LEU A 523 -4.60 14.57 7.80
CA LEU A 523 -3.18 14.81 7.52
C LEU A 523 -2.95 15.97 6.53
N ALA A 524 -3.85 16.17 5.56
CA ALA A 524 -3.76 17.29 4.63
C ALA A 524 -3.81 18.66 5.35
N LYS A 525 -4.41 18.74 6.54
CA LYS A 525 -4.44 19.98 7.35
C LYS A 525 -3.05 20.39 7.86
N LEU A 526 -2.07 19.48 7.87
CA LEU A 526 -0.67 19.80 8.15
C LEU A 526 0.08 20.32 6.90
N MET A 527 -0.58 20.40 5.75
CA MET A 527 0.07 20.66 4.46
C MET A 527 -0.80 21.61 3.63
N PRO A 528 -0.95 22.89 4.06
CA PRO A 528 -1.92 23.81 3.45
C PRO A 528 -1.63 24.16 1.98
N GLU A 529 -0.36 24.09 1.57
CA GLU A 529 0.07 24.40 0.19
C GLU A 529 0.08 23.17 -0.74
N TRP A 530 -0.26 22.00 -0.21
CA TRP A 530 -0.24 20.76 -0.96
C TRP A 530 -1.42 20.66 -1.92
N ASP A 531 -1.11 20.36 -3.18
CA ASP A 531 -2.10 20.00 -4.21
C ASP A 531 -1.79 18.60 -4.73
N GLY A 532 -2.71 17.66 -4.48
CA GLY A 532 -2.62 16.28 -4.92
C GLY A 532 -2.50 16.11 -6.44
N LEU A 533 -2.90 17.12 -7.23
CA LEU A 533 -2.89 17.08 -8.69
C LEU A 533 -1.58 17.57 -9.33
N ILE A 534 -0.59 17.97 -8.53
CA ILE A 534 0.74 18.33 -9.04
C ILE A 534 1.54 17.06 -9.36
N PHE A 535 2.21 17.01 -10.50
CA PHE A 535 3.03 15.86 -10.88
C PHE A 535 4.34 15.76 -10.10
N ASN A 536 4.72 14.53 -9.75
CA ASN A 536 6.05 14.24 -9.21
C ASN A 536 7.11 14.24 -10.31
N LYS A 537 8.37 14.29 -9.91
CA LYS A 537 9.49 14.06 -10.82
C LYS A 537 9.58 12.57 -11.16
N ASP A 538 9.26 12.21 -12.40
CA ASP A 538 9.22 10.81 -12.84
C ASP A 538 10.60 10.13 -12.75
N ALA A 539 10.66 8.98 -12.06
CA ALA A 539 11.80 8.08 -12.14
C ALA A 539 11.94 7.48 -13.55
N PRO A 540 13.18 7.29 -14.03
CA PRO A 540 13.42 6.76 -15.37
C PRO A 540 13.02 5.28 -15.47
N THR A 541 12.51 4.85 -16.64
CA THR A 541 12.03 3.47 -16.88
C THR A 541 12.91 2.67 -17.86
N GLY A 542 14.10 3.19 -18.21
CA GLY A 542 15.01 2.60 -19.20
C GLY A 542 15.39 3.59 -20.30
N SER A 543 16.22 3.14 -21.25
CA SER A 543 16.62 3.98 -22.39
C SER A 543 15.51 4.06 -23.45
N HIS A 544 15.38 5.19 -24.15
CA HIS A 544 14.39 5.37 -25.22
C HIS A 544 14.57 4.42 -26.41
N THR A 545 15.70 3.72 -26.50
CA THR A 545 16.08 2.81 -27.58
C THR A 545 16.23 1.36 -27.10
N GLY A 546 15.98 1.08 -25.83
CA GLY A 546 16.15 -0.24 -25.22
C GLY A 546 14.88 -1.10 -25.36
N PRO A 547 14.97 -2.42 -25.07
CA PRO A 547 13.80 -3.31 -25.08
C PRO A 547 12.70 -2.86 -24.11
N GLU A 548 13.04 -2.10 -23.06
CA GLU A 548 12.07 -1.53 -22.12
C GLU A 548 11.10 -0.59 -22.84
N SER A 549 11.59 0.17 -23.82
CA SER A 549 10.81 1.15 -24.58
C SER A 549 9.73 0.53 -25.48
N ASP A 550 9.87 -0.77 -25.81
CA ASP A 550 8.87 -1.54 -26.53
C ASP A 550 7.69 -1.96 -25.63
N LEU A 551 7.88 -2.00 -24.32
CA LEU A 551 6.84 -2.30 -23.33
C LEU A 551 6.18 -1.03 -22.79
N MET A 552 7.01 -0.03 -22.47
CA MET A 552 6.58 1.23 -21.88
C MET A 552 7.59 2.36 -22.08
N ARG A 553 7.11 3.56 -22.40
CA ARG A 553 7.95 4.76 -22.46
C ARG A 553 7.21 6.01 -22.00
N LEU A 554 7.90 6.87 -21.26
CA LEU A 554 7.42 8.21 -20.95
C LEU A 554 7.53 9.06 -22.22
N GLN A 555 6.39 9.51 -22.75
CA GLN A 555 6.34 10.19 -24.04
C GLN A 555 6.30 11.71 -23.89
N GLU A 556 5.61 12.22 -22.87
CA GLU A 556 5.37 13.65 -22.68
C GLU A 556 5.24 13.98 -21.18
N THR A 557 5.83 15.09 -20.78
CA THR A 557 5.70 15.65 -19.42
C THR A 557 4.97 17.00 -19.42
N ALA A 558 4.74 17.61 -20.58
CA ALA A 558 3.96 18.83 -20.71
C ALA A 558 2.52 18.66 -20.20
N THR A 559 2.11 19.59 -19.33
CA THR A 559 0.82 19.58 -18.63
C THR A 559 -0.16 20.65 -19.10
N LEU A 560 0.32 21.66 -19.84
CA LEU A 560 -0.47 22.79 -20.31
C LEU A 560 -0.75 22.68 -21.81
N ARG A 561 -2.02 22.85 -22.20
CA ARG A 561 -2.42 23.03 -23.61
C ARG A 561 -2.25 24.50 -23.97
N THR A 562 -1.13 24.85 -24.59
CA THR A 562 -0.81 26.25 -24.90
C THR A 562 -1.51 26.81 -26.15
N GLU A 563 -2.08 25.96 -27.03
CA GLU A 563 -2.75 26.45 -28.24
C GLU A 563 -4.09 25.72 -28.53
N PRO A 564 -5.21 26.45 -28.75
CA PRO A 564 -6.33 25.88 -29.49
C PRO A 564 -5.86 25.57 -30.91
N SER A 565 -6.38 24.50 -31.52
CA SER A 565 -5.93 24.13 -32.86
C SER A 565 -6.11 25.29 -33.83
N PRO A 566 -5.08 25.66 -34.62
CA PRO A 566 -5.20 26.75 -35.56
C PRO A 566 -6.36 26.49 -36.52
N LEU A 567 -7.27 27.45 -36.57
CA LEU A 567 -8.38 27.48 -37.51
C LEU A 567 -7.81 27.82 -38.88
N PHE A 568 -8.23 27.09 -39.92
CA PHE A 568 -7.85 27.37 -41.30
C PHE A 568 -9.08 27.30 -42.20
N ILE A 569 -9.06 28.06 -43.28
CA ILE A 569 -10.13 28.04 -44.27
C ILE A 569 -9.86 26.87 -45.23
N ASN A 570 -10.81 25.95 -45.38
CA ASN A 570 -10.66 24.84 -46.33
C ASN A 570 -10.84 25.31 -47.78
N GLU A 571 -10.65 24.40 -48.75
CA GLU A 571 -10.79 24.70 -50.18
C GLU A 571 -12.20 25.20 -50.54
N GLU A 572 -13.21 24.85 -49.73
CA GLU A 572 -14.60 25.32 -49.88
C GLU A 572 -14.90 26.67 -49.18
N GLY A 573 -13.90 27.37 -48.65
CA GLY A 573 -14.09 28.69 -48.01
C GLY A 573 -14.68 28.63 -46.59
N ASN A 574 -14.83 27.43 -46.01
CA ASN A 574 -15.34 27.24 -44.66
C ASN A 574 -14.21 27.31 -43.62
N LEU A 575 -14.49 27.99 -42.51
CA LEU A 575 -13.64 27.98 -41.32
C LEU A 575 -13.64 26.57 -40.71
N THR A 576 -12.52 25.86 -40.84
CA THR A 576 -12.34 24.49 -40.35
C THR A 576 -11.19 24.43 -39.34
N ALA A 577 -11.40 23.76 -38.21
CA ALA A 577 -10.29 23.37 -37.34
C ALA A 577 -9.61 22.14 -37.96
N ARG A 578 -8.27 22.07 -37.97
CA ARG A 578 -7.60 20.79 -38.32
C ARG A 578 -8.13 19.75 -37.36
N ARG A 579 -8.70 18.65 -37.90
CA ARG A 579 -9.05 17.44 -37.12
C ARG A 579 -7.83 17.14 -36.27
N HIS A 580 -7.94 17.44 -34.98
CA HIS A 580 -6.80 17.53 -34.09
C HIS A 580 -5.94 16.28 -34.25
N ALA A 581 -4.66 16.44 -34.59
CA ALA A 581 -3.69 15.60 -33.94
C ALA A 581 -3.76 16.03 -32.47
N ILE A 582 -4.71 15.47 -31.71
CA ILE A 582 -4.90 15.83 -30.30
C ILE A 582 -3.54 15.60 -29.66
N GLN A 583 -2.87 16.69 -29.31
CA GLN A 583 -1.52 16.61 -28.77
C GLN A 583 -1.59 15.71 -27.54
N ARG A 584 -0.73 14.70 -27.54
CA ARG A 584 -0.57 13.78 -26.42
C ARG A 584 0.09 14.58 -25.32
N LEU A 585 -0.71 15.01 -24.35
CA LEU A 585 -0.30 15.83 -23.23
C LEU A 585 -0.69 15.14 -21.94
N ARG A 586 0.07 15.42 -20.88
CA ARG A 586 -0.16 14.90 -19.54
C ARG A 586 -0.97 15.91 -18.72
N ASP A 587 -2.15 16.26 -19.24
CA ASP A 587 -3.00 17.35 -18.74
C ASP A 587 -4.26 16.87 -18.00
N ASN A 588 -4.43 15.56 -17.88
CA ASN A 588 -5.59 14.95 -17.25
C ASN A 588 -5.14 14.07 -16.07
N LYS A 589 -4.47 14.69 -15.09
CA LYS A 589 -4.00 13.96 -13.91
C LYS A 589 -5.20 13.43 -13.14
N TYR A 590 -5.27 12.11 -13.07
CA TYR A 590 -6.37 11.40 -12.43
C TYR A 590 -6.10 11.12 -10.93
N PRO A 591 -4.94 10.57 -10.52
CA PRO A 591 -4.66 10.31 -9.11
C PRO A 591 -4.18 11.55 -8.34
N ALA A 592 -4.57 11.63 -7.07
CA ALA A 592 -4.17 12.69 -6.12
C ALA A 592 -2.90 12.32 -5.34
N ASP A 593 -1.86 11.88 -6.05
CA ASP A 593 -0.66 11.25 -5.49
C ASP A 593 0.58 12.16 -5.39
N SER A 594 0.39 13.49 -5.43
CA SER A 594 1.51 14.42 -5.39
C SER A 594 2.30 14.36 -4.08
N LEU A 595 3.63 14.46 -4.22
CA LEU A 595 4.59 14.62 -3.14
C LEU A 595 5.29 15.99 -3.21
N GLN A 596 4.79 16.91 -4.03
CA GLN A 596 5.33 18.26 -4.19
C GLN A 596 4.69 19.23 -3.20
N ASN A 597 5.32 20.39 -2.98
CA ASN A 597 4.84 21.45 -2.08
C ASN A 597 4.50 20.97 -0.66
N LEU A 598 5.30 20.05 -0.12
CA LEU A 598 5.18 19.56 1.24
C LEU A 598 6.07 20.40 2.18
N PRO A 599 5.64 20.65 3.44
CA PRO A 599 6.49 21.31 4.42
C PRO A 599 7.72 20.48 4.76
N SER A 600 8.78 21.12 5.26
CA SER A 600 9.94 20.39 5.73
C SER A 600 9.66 19.72 7.08
N LEU A 601 10.43 18.68 7.43
CA LEU A 601 10.31 18.05 8.76
C LEU A 601 10.64 19.05 9.88
N ARG A 602 11.51 20.03 9.60
CA ARG A 602 11.83 21.11 10.54
C ARG A 602 10.59 21.94 10.85
N ASP A 603 9.81 22.30 9.83
CA ASP A 603 8.61 23.11 10.00
C ASP A 603 7.60 22.39 10.89
N LEU A 604 7.34 21.11 10.61
CA LEU A 604 6.40 20.29 11.39
C LEU A 604 6.82 20.04 12.86
N THR A 605 8.10 20.24 13.21
CA THR A 605 8.64 19.85 14.53
C THR A 605 9.17 21.00 15.37
N THR A 606 9.53 22.13 14.75
CA THR A 606 10.18 23.25 15.44
C THR A 606 9.56 24.61 15.17
N ASP A 607 8.72 24.75 14.15
CA ASP A 607 8.10 26.02 13.81
C ASP A 607 6.80 26.23 14.61
N ALA A 608 6.75 27.33 15.36
CA ALA A 608 5.59 27.73 16.13
C ALA A 608 4.35 27.98 15.24
N ALA A 609 4.53 28.32 13.96
CA ALA A 609 3.43 28.45 13.01
C ALA A 609 2.67 27.12 12.83
N TYR A 610 3.37 25.99 12.95
CA TYR A 610 2.79 24.66 12.83
C TYR A 610 2.15 24.13 14.12
N ASP A 611 2.38 24.78 15.27
CA ASP A 611 1.69 24.42 16.52
C ASP A 611 0.17 24.57 16.39
N GLN A 612 -0.27 25.63 15.70
CA GLN A 612 -1.70 25.83 15.41
C GLN A 612 -2.23 24.77 14.44
N CYS A 613 -1.45 24.36 13.43
CA CYS A 613 -1.82 23.28 12.51
C CYS A 613 -1.98 21.94 13.25
N TRP A 614 -1.07 21.62 14.17
CA TRP A 614 -1.18 20.44 15.03
C TRP A 614 -2.37 20.51 15.98
N ALA A 615 -2.60 21.64 16.65
CA ALA A 615 -3.76 21.84 17.51
C ALA A 615 -5.08 21.68 16.72
N ASN A 616 -5.15 22.25 15.52
CA ASN A 616 -6.27 22.08 14.61
C ASN A 616 -6.45 20.61 14.23
N LEU A 617 -5.39 19.89 13.85
CA LEU A 617 -5.44 18.46 13.55
C LEU A 617 -6.02 17.67 14.73
N PHE A 618 -5.49 17.86 15.95
CA PHE A 618 -5.94 17.14 17.14
C PHE A 618 -7.41 17.38 17.44
N ASN A 619 -7.89 18.61 17.28
CA ASN A 619 -9.31 18.93 17.44
C ASN A 619 -10.19 18.19 16.44
N HIS A 620 -9.77 18.10 15.17
CA HIS A 620 -10.53 17.35 14.16
C HIS A 620 -10.45 15.84 14.38
N CYS A 621 -9.29 15.30 14.81
CA CYS A 621 -9.17 13.89 15.18
C CYS A 621 -10.13 13.54 16.34
N ASN A 622 -10.23 14.40 17.36
CA ASN A 622 -11.18 14.18 18.47
C ASN A 622 -12.63 14.14 17.98
N ARG A 623 -13.00 15.03 17.06
CA ARG A 623 -14.34 15.05 16.45
C ARG A 623 -14.59 13.78 15.61
N ALA A 624 -13.60 13.32 14.86
CA ALA A 624 -13.66 12.08 14.09
C ALA A 624 -13.82 10.85 15.00
N ASP A 625 -13.13 10.81 16.13
CA ASP A 625 -13.29 9.75 17.14
C ASP A 625 -14.70 9.74 17.76
N ILE A 626 -15.25 10.92 18.10
CA ILE A 626 -16.64 11.04 18.58
C ILE A 626 -17.63 10.53 17.52
N TYR A 627 -17.42 10.92 16.25
CA TYR A 627 -18.22 10.43 15.13
C TYR A 627 -18.15 8.91 15.02
N ALA A 628 -16.95 8.33 15.04
CA ALA A 628 -16.73 6.88 14.99
C ALA A 628 -17.50 6.14 16.10
N ARG A 629 -17.44 6.63 17.35
CA ARG A 629 -18.17 6.01 18.47
C ARG A 629 -19.68 6.18 18.39
N ALA A 630 -20.16 7.34 17.92
CA ALA A 630 -21.57 7.56 17.67
C ALA A 630 -22.10 6.54 16.65
N ARG A 631 -21.37 6.33 15.54
CA ARG A 631 -21.74 5.36 14.51
C ARG A 631 -21.74 3.92 15.00
N GLN A 632 -20.68 3.50 15.70
CA GLN A 632 -20.62 2.17 16.31
C GLN A 632 -21.82 1.93 17.22
N ARG A 633 -22.25 2.96 17.96
CA ARG A 633 -23.44 2.86 18.83
C ARG A 633 -24.73 2.72 18.04
N VAL A 634 -24.97 3.60 17.07
CA VAL A 634 -26.16 3.56 16.19
C VAL A 634 -26.27 2.19 15.53
N HIS A 635 -25.15 1.65 15.04
CA HIS A 635 -25.11 0.34 14.43
C HIS A 635 -25.44 -0.80 15.41
N ALA A 636 -24.93 -0.74 16.63
CA ALA A 636 -25.27 -1.72 17.67
C ALA A 636 -26.74 -1.66 18.07
N GLU A 637 -27.35 -0.48 18.12
CA GLU A 637 -28.80 -0.28 18.36
C GLU A 637 -29.62 -0.87 17.22
N TRP A 638 -29.23 -0.57 15.98
CA TRP A 638 -29.88 -1.10 14.80
C TRP A 638 -29.86 -2.64 14.76
N ARG A 639 -28.70 -3.26 15.04
CA ARG A 639 -28.58 -4.72 15.10
C ARG A 639 -29.48 -5.37 16.15
N LYS A 640 -29.66 -4.72 17.30
CA LYS A 640 -30.53 -5.21 18.37
C LYS A 640 -32.00 -5.18 17.95
N ASN A 641 -32.40 -4.15 17.20
CA ASN A 641 -33.80 -3.93 16.82
C ASN A 641 -34.19 -4.70 15.54
N TRP A 642 -33.26 -4.89 14.60
CA TRP A 642 -33.55 -5.38 13.25
C TRP A 642 -32.76 -6.63 12.83
N GLY A 643 -31.85 -7.12 13.68
CA GLY A 643 -31.01 -8.28 13.38
C GLY A 643 -29.72 -7.94 12.62
N PRO A 644 -28.93 -8.94 12.19
CA PRO A 644 -27.71 -8.71 11.42
C PRO A 644 -28.02 -8.07 10.06
N SER A 645 -27.17 -7.12 9.66
CA SER A 645 -27.26 -6.46 8.36
C SER A 645 -26.88 -7.43 7.24
N GLU A 646 -27.60 -7.36 6.13
CA GLU A 646 -27.22 -8.04 4.89
C GLU A 646 -25.94 -7.45 4.27
N PHE A 647 -25.65 -6.18 4.56
CA PHE A 647 -24.49 -5.46 4.02
C PHE A 647 -23.26 -5.60 4.93
N PRO A 648 -22.05 -5.68 4.34
CA PRO A 648 -20.82 -5.73 5.10
C PRO A 648 -20.55 -4.43 5.86
N HIS A 649 -19.73 -4.54 6.91
CA HIS A 649 -19.32 -3.39 7.73
C HIS A 649 -17.82 -3.31 7.92
N ASP A 650 -17.33 -2.09 8.08
CA ASP A 650 -15.96 -1.78 8.51
C ASP A 650 -15.79 -1.88 10.04
N CYS A 651 -14.59 -1.57 10.55
CA CYS A 651 -14.32 -1.63 11.99
C CYS A 651 -15.10 -0.58 12.82
N TYR A 652 -15.64 0.46 12.17
CA TYR A 652 -16.46 1.49 12.81
C TYR A 652 -17.97 1.26 12.65
N GLY A 653 -18.38 0.13 12.07
CA GLY A 653 -19.78 -0.23 11.90
C GLY A 653 -20.47 0.52 10.75
N GLU A 654 -19.71 1.16 9.86
CA GLU A 654 -20.24 1.75 8.63
C GLU A 654 -20.89 0.65 7.77
N VAL A 655 -22.18 0.79 7.50
CA VAL A 655 -22.86 -0.05 6.52
C VAL A 655 -22.33 0.33 5.14
N TRP A 656 -21.62 -0.58 4.51
CA TRP A 656 -21.11 -0.36 3.16
C TRP A 656 -22.27 -0.47 2.16
N ARG A 657 -22.90 0.68 1.88
CA ARG A 657 -24.03 0.80 0.95
C ARG A 657 -23.52 1.25 -0.41
N ARG A 658 -22.90 0.35 -1.18
CA ARG A 658 -22.71 0.63 -2.61
C ARG A 658 -24.03 0.40 -3.34
N ARG A 659 -24.39 1.33 -4.23
CA ARG A 659 -25.28 0.99 -5.35
C ARG A 659 -24.54 -0.09 -6.13
N LYS A 660 -25.00 -1.32 -6.00
CA LYS A 660 -24.51 -2.49 -6.76
C LYS A 660 -24.44 -2.07 -8.23
N HIS A 661 -23.27 -1.76 -8.74
CA HIS A 661 -23.13 -1.51 -10.17
C HIS A 661 -23.03 -2.88 -10.84
N GLU A 662 -23.75 -3.05 -11.95
CA GLU A 662 -23.73 -4.26 -12.80
C GLU A 662 -22.31 -4.63 -13.30
N ARG A 663 -21.30 -3.79 -13.04
CA ARG A 663 -19.89 -3.96 -13.42
C ARG A 663 -18.97 -4.41 -12.29
N GLU A 664 -19.44 -4.52 -11.05
CA GLU A 664 -18.65 -5.10 -9.94
C GLU A 664 -18.57 -6.63 -10.12
N VAL A 665 -17.71 -7.07 -11.05
CA VAL A 665 -17.29 -8.47 -11.16
C VAL A 665 -16.14 -8.66 -10.18
N GLN A 666 -16.25 -9.71 -9.35
CA GLN A 666 -15.39 -10.01 -8.21
C GLN A 666 -13.90 -9.71 -8.48
N SER A 667 -13.33 -8.76 -7.72
CA SER A 667 -11.91 -8.85 -7.42
C SER A 667 -11.64 -10.21 -6.78
N PHE A 668 -10.56 -10.88 -7.18
CA PHE A 668 -10.25 -12.17 -6.62
C PHE A 668 -10.13 -12.06 -5.10
N ASN A 669 -11.08 -12.63 -4.38
CA ASN A 669 -10.84 -13.13 -3.02
C ASN A 669 -10.32 -14.57 -3.13
N TYR A 670 -9.82 -15.15 -2.03
CA TYR A 670 -9.24 -16.51 -2.09
C TYR A 670 -10.20 -17.55 -2.67
N THR A 671 -11.50 -17.50 -2.35
CA THR A 671 -12.50 -18.45 -2.88
C THR A 671 -12.61 -18.36 -4.41
N THR A 672 -12.76 -17.14 -4.92
CA THR A 672 -12.90 -16.87 -6.36
C THR A 672 -11.60 -17.12 -7.12
N ALA A 673 -10.44 -16.88 -6.50
CA ALA A 673 -9.13 -17.21 -7.05
C ALA A 673 -8.96 -18.73 -7.22
N VAL A 674 -9.38 -19.52 -6.22
CA VAL A 674 -9.39 -20.99 -6.30
C VAL A 674 -10.34 -21.46 -7.40
N GLN A 675 -11.56 -20.93 -7.45
CA GLN A 675 -12.55 -21.29 -8.47
C GLN A 675 -12.03 -21.00 -9.88
N LEU A 676 -11.46 -19.80 -10.10
CA LEU A 676 -10.87 -19.48 -11.39
C LEU A 676 -9.71 -20.43 -11.72
N HIS A 677 -8.84 -20.74 -10.76
CA HIS A 677 -7.74 -21.68 -10.99
C HIS A 677 -8.24 -23.06 -11.42
N VAL A 678 -9.32 -23.57 -10.82
CA VAL A 678 -9.96 -24.84 -11.21
C VAL A 678 -10.49 -24.76 -12.64
N ILE A 679 -11.26 -23.71 -12.97
CA ILE A 679 -11.82 -23.52 -14.32
C ILE A 679 -10.72 -23.44 -15.39
N VAL A 680 -9.65 -22.69 -15.11
CA VAL A 680 -8.50 -22.55 -16.02
C VAL A 680 -7.79 -23.90 -16.20
N ARG A 681 -7.61 -24.66 -15.11
CA ARG A 681 -7.02 -26.00 -15.17
C ARG A 681 -7.87 -27.00 -15.96
N GLU A 682 -9.19 -26.96 -15.83
CA GLU A 682 -10.13 -27.79 -16.61
C GLU A 682 -10.04 -27.49 -18.11
N LYS A 683 -9.76 -26.23 -18.48
CA LYS A 683 -9.49 -25.83 -19.86
C LYS A 683 -8.08 -26.21 -20.35
N GLY A 684 -7.23 -26.76 -19.48
CA GLY A 684 -5.86 -27.15 -19.80
C GLY A 684 -4.83 -26.02 -19.79
N TRP A 685 -5.22 -24.83 -19.32
CA TRP A 685 -4.43 -23.59 -19.32
C TRP A 685 -3.47 -23.44 -18.14
#